data_AF-A0A0C3MDE6-F1
#
_entry.id   AF-A0A0C3MDE6-F1
#
_cell.length_a   1.000
_cell.length_b   1.000
_cell.length_c   1.000
_cell.angle_alpha   90.00
_cell.angle_beta   90.00
_cell.angle_gamma   90.00
#
_symmetry.space_group_name_H-M   'P 1'
#
loop_
_entity.id
_entity.type
_entity.pdbx_description
1 polymer ?
#
loop_
_entity_poly.entity_id
_entity_poly.type
_entity_poly.pdbx_seq_one_letter_code
_entity_poly.pdbx_strand_id
1 'polypeptide(L)'
;MFPWESNGNLREFLLHGKWEVPERVSLIKDVTSGLEYLHTSQPPVCHGDLKSLNVLVNSAHRAVITDFGSARILKDGGLGVSPSPYQPPSVTYERNAEVTLKASETELTLTGPSWSFRWVSPEILYGESPGLASDIWALGWIAWEVMTDNYPFPETKNDHQITIQIITGQLPSIYKNERLSQILQLCHVMAMCWKYDPEDRPTAVEFRNAIGWIPSAIPSVECNGNLKIRSTTLLQELGEMYRFQNKYAEALQTFMEGLAIARSAGDKPAIASFLLRLGYVHQSQSGDVEAEQSYAQALSIYTSLRRDWGRAKALHGLGDILQLRSNYAEAETYYSQVLSIYTELENDLGRANAYCGIGDIQQAQSKYKEAESSYAQALSIYTKLKDDWGRANALRGLGDIAQERSNYVDAEKSYAEVLIIHTALGNDLGRADALCGLGFSYQARFQYSEAEGCYTQAVRIYTDLDNDLGRGDALRGLGTVHKKQFRYTEAETAYVQSLEAFTSAGNDLGRATAIHGLGGVHQARSNYAEAEESYSQALSIYANSGNEKGRADTLRGLGDVQKAQSKHVEAEESYSQALGIYKVIEDDWGRATALLWFGDIHKERSDYAGAEAFYNQALAISTNMRDDLGQGNALRRFGDIYKSRSNHPDAEGYYTKALEKFRNMGNDKGQVIVLLGLGQTLLQQARYAEAKTLINNASAISDRINYLRGKEIANGVLEEALEAEKAQTTAPAHSSEYATTITIFSLPPIAPTSQLTHT
;
A
#
# COMPACT_ATOMS: atom_id res chain seq x y z
N MET A 1 -39.52 -24.74 31.60
CA MET A 1 -40.34 -23.50 31.58
C MET A 1 -39.46 -22.42 30.98
N PHE A 2 -39.60 -22.16 29.68
CA PHE A 2 -38.96 -21.00 29.06
C PHE A 2 -39.81 -19.76 29.36
N PRO A 3 -39.20 -18.59 29.61
CA PRO A 3 -39.96 -17.35 29.68
C PRO A 3 -40.70 -17.13 28.36
N TRP A 4 -41.95 -16.68 28.44
CA TRP A 4 -42.71 -16.30 27.26
C TRP A 4 -42.10 -15.04 26.66
N GLU A 5 -41.73 -15.10 25.37
CA GLU A 5 -41.14 -13.97 24.66
C GLU A 5 -42.19 -13.25 23.81
N SER A 6 -42.32 -11.95 24.00
CA SER A 6 -43.45 -11.15 23.52
C SER A 6 -43.53 -10.96 22.02
N ASN A 7 -42.42 -11.17 21.31
CA ASN A 7 -42.31 -10.91 19.87
C ASN A 7 -42.26 -12.20 19.02
N GLY A 8 -42.58 -13.35 19.60
CA GLY A 8 -42.64 -14.64 18.91
C GLY A 8 -41.27 -15.17 18.48
N ASN A 9 -41.26 -16.07 17.51
CA ASN A 9 -40.01 -16.55 16.91
C ASN A 9 -39.42 -15.52 15.93
N LEU A 10 -38.13 -15.66 15.63
CA LEU A 10 -37.36 -14.74 14.77
C LEU A 10 -38.02 -14.53 13.42
N ARG A 11 -38.58 -15.58 12.84
CA ARG A 11 -39.27 -15.49 11.54
C ARG A 11 -40.54 -14.67 11.64
N GLU A 12 -41.41 -14.97 12.60
CA GLU A 12 -42.62 -14.21 12.86
C GLU A 12 -42.27 -12.73 13.04
N PHE A 13 -41.29 -12.43 13.88
CA PHE A 13 -40.83 -11.06 14.12
C PHE A 13 -40.43 -10.32 12.82
N LEU A 14 -39.71 -10.99 11.93
CA LEU A 14 -39.31 -10.42 10.64
C LEU A 14 -40.50 -10.14 9.72
N LEU A 15 -41.54 -10.98 9.75
CA LEU A 15 -42.75 -10.81 8.91
C LEU A 15 -43.67 -9.69 9.41
N HIS A 16 -43.64 -9.36 10.71
CA HIS A 16 -44.50 -8.32 11.29
C HIS A 16 -43.98 -6.89 11.06
N GLY A 17 -42.74 -6.72 10.60
CA GLY A 17 -42.10 -5.41 10.48
C GLY A 17 -41.29 -5.22 9.20
N LYS A 18 -41.10 -3.96 8.81
CA LYS A 18 -40.08 -3.59 7.80
C LYS A 18 -38.81 -3.19 8.53
N TRP A 19 -37.81 -4.06 8.45
CA TRP A 19 -36.52 -3.90 9.13
C TRP A 19 -35.43 -3.49 8.14
N GLU A 20 -34.69 -2.46 8.50
CA GLU A 20 -33.52 -1.99 7.76
C GLU A 20 -32.33 -2.94 7.97
N VAL A 21 -31.32 -2.85 7.13
CA VAL A 21 -30.19 -3.79 7.15
C VAL A 21 -29.46 -3.83 8.52
N PRO A 22 -29.12 -2.71 9.18
CA PRO A 22 -28.49 -2.76 10.51
C PRO A 22 -29.33 -3.46 11.59
N GLU A 23 -30.65 -3.38 11.49
CA GLU A 23 -31.58 -4.06 12.42
C GLU A 23 -31.56 -5.57 12.24
N ARG A 24 -31.50 -6.02 10.99
CA ARG A 24 -31.37 -7.43 10.63
C ARG A 24 -30.01 -7.99 11.08
N VAL A 25 -28.94 -7.25 10.85
CA VAL A 25 -27.58 -7.63 11.29
C VAL A 25 -27.52 -7.76 12.82
N SER A 26 -28.20 -6.90 13.57
CA SER A 26 -28.26 -7.02 15.05
C SER A 26 -28.83 -8.37 15.49
N LEU A 27 -29.87 -8.86 14.83
CA LEU A 27 -30.48 -10.16 15.15
C LEU A 27 -29.52 -11.32 14.82
N ILE A 28 -28.78 -11.24 13.72
CA ILE A 28 -27.75 -12.24 13.38
C ILE A 28 -26.65 -12.25 14.45
N LYS A 29 -26.13 -11.07 14.83
CA LYS A 29 -25.11 -10.92 15.86
C LYS A 29 -25.54 -11.53 17.20
N ASP A 30 -26.80 -11.36 17.57
CA ASP A 30 -27.36 -11.95 18.79
C ASP A 30 -27.35 -13.48 18.74
N VAL A 31 -27.81 -14.08 17.64
CA VAL A 31 -27.79 -15.54 17.45
C VAL A 31 -26.35 -16.06 17.45
N THR A 32 -25.44 -15.41 16.72
CA THR A 32 -24.02 -15.80 16.70
C THR A 32 -23.40 -15.74 18.11
N SER A 33 -23.70 -14.69 18.88
CA SER A 33 -23.17 -14.56 20.25
C SER A 33 -23.70 -15.64 21.19
N GLY A 34 -24.99 -15.99 21.05
CA GLY A 34 -25.57 -17.11 21.78
C GLY A 34 -24.93 -18.45 21.40
N LEU A 35 -24.66 -18.66 20.11
CA LEU A 35 -24.03 -19.89 19.64
C LEU A 35 -22.55 -19.99 20.05
N GLU A 36 -21.82 -18.88 19.98
CA GLU A 36 -20.44 -18.79 20.48
C GLU A 36 -20.37 -19.20 21.95
N TYR A 37 -21.29 -18.72 22.78
CA TYR A 37 -21.36 -19.09 24.19
C TYR A 37 -21.53 -20.61 24.38
N LEU A 38 -22.41 -21.25 23.59
CA LEU A 38 -22.60 -22.71 23.65
C LEU A 38 -21.36 -23.48 23.19
N HIS A 39 -20.75 -23.06 22.08
CA HIS A 39 -19.61 -23.73 21.47
C HIS A 39 -18.31 -23.57 22.28
N THR A 40 -18.16 -22.45 22.99
CA THR A 40 -16.98 -22.16 23.83
C THR A 40 -17.15 -22.59 25.30
N SER A 41 -18.35 -23.07 25.67
CA SER A 41 -18.58 -23.67 26.98
C SER A 41 -17.65 -24.86 27.21
N GLN A 42 -17.30 -25.15 28.46
CA GLN A 42 -16.50 -26.33 28.83
C GLN A 42 -17.34 -27.28 29.70
N PRO A 43 -17.70 -28.47 29.20
CA PRO A 43 -17.48 -29.00 27.83
C PRO A 43 -18.35 -28.32 26.74
N PRO A 44 -17.93 -28.30 25.46
CA PRO A 44 -18.68 -27.66 24.37
C PRO A 44 -20.08 -28.22 24.21
N VAL A 45 -21.04 -27.34 23.92
CA VAL A 45 -22.45 -27.70 23.71
C VAL A 45 -22.84 -27.48 22.27
N CYS A 46 -23.29 -28.55 21.60
CA CYS A 46 -23.94 -28.47 20.30
C CYS A 46 -25.45 -28.34 20.49
N HIS A 47 -26.08 -27.38 19.82
CA HIS A 47 -27.52 -27.18 19.89
C HIS A 47 -28.27 -28.31 19.17
N GLY A 48 -27.83 -28.69 17.97
CA GLY A 48 -28.28 -29.90 17.26
C GLY A 48 -29.65 -29.82 16.58
N ASP A 49 -30.37 -28.70 16.68
CA ASP A 49 -31.62 -28.40 15.95
C ASP A 49 -31.81 -26.88 15.85
N LEU A 50 -30.73 -26.19 15.46
CA LEU A 50 -30.75 -24.74 15.32
C LEU A 50 -31.55 -24.35 14.08
N LYS A 51 -32.58 -23.51 14.24
CA LYS A 51 -33.42 -22.98 13.16
C LYS A 51 -34.08 -21.69 13.62
N SER A 52 -34.55 -20.85 12.69
CA SER A 52 -35.18 -19.56 13.03
C SER A 52 -36.42 -19.69 13.91
N LEU A 53 -37.13 -20.83 13.84
CA LEU A 53 -38.26 -21.15 14.72
C LEU A 53 -37.84 -21.40 16.18
N ASN A 54 -36.60 -21.83 16.39
CA ASN A 54 -35.97 -22.07 17.69
C ASN A 54 -35.13 -20.86 18.15
N VAL A 55 -35.36 -19.69 17.54
CA VAL A 55 -34.84 -18.41 18.01
C VAL A 55 -36.03 -17.52 18.32
N LEU A 56 -36.14 -17.06 19.57
CA LEU A 56 -37.19 -16.13 19.99
C LEU A 56 -36.66 -14.70 19.96
N VAL A 57 -37.57 -13.74 19.81
CA VAL A 57 -37.24 -12.31 19.94
C VAL A 57 -37.87 -11.78 21.22
N ASN A 58 -37.05 -11.28 22.12
CA ASN A 58 -37.51 -10.80 23.41
C ASN A 58 -38.11 -9.39 23.34
N SER A 59 -38.66 -8.90 24.46
CA SER A 59 -39.25 -7.55 24.57
C SER A 59 -38.28 -6.40 24.30
N ALA A 60 -36.97 -6.64 24.37
CA ALA A 60 -35.92 -5.70 24.00
C ALA A 60 -35.50 -5.83 22.51
N HIS A 61 -36.26 -6.57 21.70
CA HIS A 61 -35.98 -6.88 20.29
C HIS A 61 -34.63 -7.56 20.06
N ARG A 62 -34.17 -8.37 21.03
CA ARG A 62 -32.95 -9.17 20.92
C ARG A 62 -33.30 -10.62 20.60
N ALA A 63 -32.50 -11.24 19.73
CA ALA A 63 -32.69 -12.65 19.38
C ALA A 63 -32.08 -13.55 20.46
N VAL A 64 -32.79 -14.61 20.85
CA VAL A 64 -32.40 -15.53 21.91
C VAL A 64 -32.61 -16.96 21.43
N ILE A 65 -31.57 -17.79 21.51
CA ILE A 65 -31.64 -19.21 21.15
C ILE A 65 -32.45 -19.96 22.21
N THR A 66 -33.39 -20.79 21.77
CA THR A 66 -34.28 -21.61 22.61
C THR A 66 -34.34 -23.06 22.11
N ASP A 67 -35.13 -23.89 22.79
CA ASP A 67 -35.38 -25.29 22.43
C ASP A 67 -34.11 -26.17 22.44
N PHE A 68 -33.53 -26.29 23.63
CA PHE A 68 -32.37 -27.16 23.89
C PHE A 68 -32.73 -28.65 23.98
N GLY A 69 -33.91 -29.08 23.50
CA GLY A 69 -34.35 -30.48 23.55
C GLY A 69 -33.44 -31.45 22.78
N SER A 70 -32.77 -30.94 21.75
CA SER A 70 -31.81 -31.68 20.91
C SER A 70 -30.33 -31.40 21.26
N ALA A 71 -30.09 -30.57 22.29
CA ALA A 71 -28.75 -30.13 22.64
C ALA A 71 -27.94 -31.25 23.29
N ARG A 72 -26.65 -31.31 22.97
CA ARG A 72 -25.72 -32.32 23.52
C ARG A 72 -24.39 -31.72 23.89
N ILE A 73 -23.83 -32.25 24.97
CA ILE A 73 -22.47 -31.98 25.41
C ILE A 73 -21.52 -32.86 24.58
N LEU A 74 -20.57 -32.24 23.89
CA LEU A 74 -19.50 -32.93 23.20
C LEU A 74 -18.35 -33.17 24.19
N LYS A 75 -18.03 -34.44 24.45
CA LYS A 75 -16.88 -34.82 25.29
C LYS A 75 -15.63 -34.94 24.40
N ASP A 76 -14.52 -34.37 24.84
CA ASP A 76 -13.22 -34.47 24.17
C ASP A 76 -12.91 -35.93 23.74
N GLY A 77 -12.44 -36.08 22.51
CA GLY A 77 -12.11 -37.36 21.91
C GLY A 77 -11.05 -38.12 22.72
N GLY A 78 -11.49 -39.14 23.45
CA GLY A 78 -10.63 -40.22 23.91
C GLY A 78 -10.49 -41.26 22.81
N LEU A 79 -9.29 -41.39 22.25
CA LEU A 79 -8.86 -42.51 21.40
C LEU A 79 -9.25 -43.86 22.02
N GLY A 80 -9.92 -44.71 21.23
CA GLY A 80 -9.89 -46.16 21.40
C GLY A 80 -11.24 -46.88 21.48
N VAL A 81 -11.87 -47.17 20.33
CA VAL A 81 -12.53 -48.46 20.11
C VAL A 81 -12.30 -48.89 18.64
N SER A 82 -11.75 -50.09 18.49
CA SER A 82 -11.37 -50.78 17.25
C SER A 82 -12.46 -50.83 16.17
N PRO A 83 -12.10 -50.96 14.87
CA PRO A 83 -13.07 -51.15 13.80
C PRO A 83 -13.72 -52.54 13.93
N SER A 84 -15.01 -52.57 14.25
CA SER A 84 -15.82 -53.79 14.09
C SER A 84 -16.19 -53.96 12.61
N PRO A 85 -16.09 -55.17 12.04
CA PRO A 85 -16.29 -55.37 10.62
C PRO A 85 -17.76 -55.15 10.23
N TYR A 86 -17.94 -54.57 9.05
CA TYR A 86 -19.18 -54.50 8.28
C TYR A 86 -20.10 -55.72 8.52
N GLN A 87 -21.28 -55.48 9.09
CA GLN A 87 -22.45 -56.34 8.92
C GLN A 87 -23.55 -55.52 8.24
N PRO A 88 -24.15 -56.01 7.13
CA PRO A 88 -25.25 -55.31 6.49
C PRO A 88 -26.49 -55.36 7.40
N PRO A 89 -27.28 -54.28 7.51
CA PRO A 89 -28.48 -54.31 8.34
C PRO A 89 -29.52 -55.24 7.74
N SER A 90 -29.88 -56.26 8.52
CA SER A 90 -31.09 -57.07 8.34
C SER A 90 -32.32 -56.19 8.54
N VAL A 91 -33.10 -56.05 7.47
CA VAL A 91 -34.42 -55.41 7.47
C VAL A 91 -35.36 -56.22 8.35
N THR A 92 -35.87 -55.62 9.43
CA THR A 92 -37.09 -56.05 10.10
C THR A 92 -38.01 -54.85 10.23
N TYR A 93 -39.12 -54.89 9.49
CA TYR A 93 -40.21 -53.93 9.61
C TYR A 93 -41.00 -54.24 10.88
N GLU A 94 -40.86 -53.43 11.92
CA GLU A 94 -41.88 -53.34 12.96
C GLU A 94 -42.66 -52.03 12.81
N ARG A 95 -43.73 -52.17 12.03
CA ARG A 95 -44.87 -51.26 11.97
C ARG A 95 -45.59 -51.39 13.31
N ASN A 96 -45.62 -50.36 14.15
CA ASN A 96 -46.71 -50.02 15.08
C ASN A 96 -46.37 -48.78 15.92
N ALA A 97 -46.92 -47.63 15.53
CA ALA A 97 -47.21 -46.54 16.47
C ALA A 97 -48.65 -46.09 16.19
N GLU A 98 -49.54 -46.34 17.15
CA GLU A 98 -50.95 -45.96 17.08
C GLU A 98 -51.09 -44.43 17.06
N VAL A 99 -51.79 -43.93 16.04
CA VAL A 99 -52.15 -42.52 15.90
C VAL A 99 -53.42 -42.26 16.71
N THR A 100 -53.32 -41.44 17.75
CA THR A 100 -54.51 -40.94 18.47
C THR A 100 -54.81 -39.53 17.99
N LEU A 101 -55.88 -39.37 17.20
CA LEU A 101 -56.39 -38.07 16.76
C LEU A 101 -57.37 -37.50 17.79
N LYS A 102 -57.08 -36.31 18.32
CA LYS A 102 -58.08 -35.45 18.95
C LYS A 102 -58.07 -34.10 18.26
N ALA A 103 -59.22 -33.72 17.72
CA ALA A 103 -59.43 -32.42 17.10
C ALA A 103 -59.89 -31.41 18.17
N SER A 104 -59.06 -30.42 18.43
CA SER A 104 -59.50 -29.07 18.81
C SER A 104 -58.47 -28.08 18.31
N GLU A 105 -58.94 -26.99 17.71
CA GLU A 105 -58.14 -25.90 17.15
C GLU A 105 -57.17 -25.35 18.21
N THR A 106 -55.95 -24.98 17.78
CA THR A 106 -54.82 -24.40 18.55
C THR A 106 -53.89 -25.32 19.37
N GLU A 107 -53.36 -26.40 18.77
CA GLU A 107 -52.00 -26.93 19.03
C GLU A 107 -51.75 -28.13 18.11
N LEU A 108 -50.60 -28.17 17.43
CA LEU A 108 -50.20 -29.32 16.60
C LEU A 108 -48.88 -29.87 17.15
N THR A 109 -48.97 -30.64 18.22
CA THR A 109 -47.84 -31.38 18.81
C THR A 109 -47.70 -32.71 18.08
N LEU A 110 -46.84 -32.75 17.05
CA LEU A 110 -46.38 -33.99 16.42
C LEU A 110 -45.12 -34.49 17.14
N THR A 111 -45.30 -35.42 18.09
CA THR A 111 -44.19 -36.11 18.76
C THR A 111 -43.62 -37.22 17.86
N GLY A 112 -42.57 -36.86 17.11
CA GLY A 112 -41.60 -37.72 16.41
C GLY A 112 -40.36 -36.86 16.10
N PRO A 113 -39.16 -37.40 15.84
CA PRO A 113 -37.96 -36.60 15.59
C PRO A 113 -38.09 -35.91 14.23
N SER A 114 -38.82 -34.81 14.20
CA SER A 114 -39.11 -34.03 13.00
C SER A 114 -38.02 -32.98 12.84
N TRP A 115 -36.84 -33.46 12.42
CA TRP A 115 -35.81 -32.60 11.85
C TRP A 115 -36.43 -31.75 10.75
N SER A 116 -36.22 -30.45 10.78
CA SER A 116 -36.63 -29.61 9.67
C SER A 116 -35.57 -29.68 8.56
N PHE A 117 -35.87 -30.40 7.47
CA PHE A 117 -34.96 -30.65 6.33
C PHE A 117 -34.35 -29.40 5.69
N ARG A 118 -34.83 -28.20 6.03
CA ARG A 118 -34.41 -26.92 5.45
C ARG A 118 -33.12 -26.34 6.04
N TRP A 119 -32.80 -26.65 7.29
CA TRP A 119 -31.61 -26.16 7.99
C TRP A 119 -30.57 -27.27 8.26
N VAL A 120 -30.88 -28.50 7.85
CA VAL A 120 -30.04 -29.67 8.10
C VAL A 120 -28.78 -29.63 7.24
N SER A 121 -27.65 -30.02 7.82
CA SER A 121 -26.37 -30.11 7.13
C SER A 121 -26.21 -31.44 6.38
N PRO A 122 -25.32 -31.52 5.36
CA PRO A 122 -25.12 -32.73 4.57
C PRO A 122 -24.76 -33.96 5.41
N GLU A 123 -23.89 -33.82 6.41
CA GLU A 123 -23.44 -34.93 7.26
C GLU A 123 -24.57 -35.57 8.07
N ILE A 124 -25.54 -34.79 8.55
CA ILE A 124 -26.72 -35.32 9.25
C ILE A 124 -27.60 -36.12 8.27
N LEU A 125 -27.71 -35.69 7.01
CA LEU A 125 -28.46 -36.42 5.98
C LEU A 125 -27.83 -37.79 5.68
N TYR A 126 -26.52 -37.94 5.88
CA TYR A 126 -25.80 -39.22 5.78
C TYR A 126 -25.86 -40.08 7.04
N GLY A 127 -26.57 -39.62 8.09
CA GLY A 127 -26.79 -40.36 9.33
C GLY A 127 -25.75 -40.09 10.42
N GLU A 128 -24.89 -39.08 10.26
CA GLU A 128 -23.98 -38.66 11.32
C GLU A 128 -24.72 -37.92 12.45
N SER A 129 -24.17 -38.00 13.66
CA SER A 129 -24.69 -37.22 14.79
C SER A 129 -24.31 -35.76 14.62
N PRO A 130 -25.21 -34.79 14.87
CA PRO A 130 -24.87 -33.41 14.60
C PRO A 130 -23.71 -32.91 15.51
N GLY A 131 -22.87 -32.02 15.00
CA GLY A 131 -21.72 -31.46 15.73
C GLY A 131 -21.73 -29.93 15.71
N LEU A 132 -20.68 -29.30 16.26
CA LEU A 132 -20.57 -27.83 16.24
C LEU A 132 -20.68 -27.28 14.81
N ALA A 133 -20.01 -27.93 13.85
CA ALA A 133 -20.05 -27.59 12.43
C ALA A 133 -21.46 -27.68 11.81
N SER A 134 -22.35 -28.50 12.35
CA SER A 134 -23.74 -28.58 11.89
C SER A 134 -24.59 -27.41 12.39
N ASP A 135 -24.33 -26.90 13.60
CA ASP A 135 -24.96 -25.65 14.06
C ASP A 135 -24.47 -24.46 13.23
N ILE A 136 -23.20 -24.45 12.81
CA ILE A 136 -22.65 -23.40 11.93
C ILE A 136 -23.33 -23.40 10.55
N TRP A 137 -23.60 -24.57 9.98
CA TRP A 137 -24.38 -24.69 8.76
C TRP A 137 -25.78 -24.06 8.92
N ALA A 138 -26.46 -24.39 10.01
CA ALA A 138 -27.77 -23.83 10.34
C ALA A 138 -27.73 -22.31 10.59
N LEU A 139 -26.66 -21.81 11.24
CA LEU A 139 -26.44 -20.37 11.43
C LEU A 139 -26.37 -19.62 10.10
N GLY A 140 -25.69 -20.18 9.09
CA GLY A 140 -25.67 -19.61 7.73
C GLY A 140 -27.07 -19.45 7.14
N TRP A 141 -27.95 -20.45 7.35
CA TRP A 141 -29.34 -20.40 6.91
C TRP A 141 -30.22 -19.43 7.70
N ILE A 142 -29.98 -19.29 8.99
CA ILE A 142 -30.66 -18.26 9.81
C ILE A 142 -30.26 -16.86 9.31
N ALA A 143 -28.97 -16.62 9.06
CA ALA A 143 -28.50 -15.35 8.50
C ALA A 143 -29.12 -15.06 7.12
N TRP A 144 -29.24 -16.08 6.27
CA TRP A 144 -29.95 -15.98 4.99
C TRP A 144 -31.41 -15.56 5.17
N GLU A 145 -32.14 -16.24 6.05
CA GLU A 145 -33.54 -15.95 6.31
C GLU A 145 -33.74 -14.53 6.86
N VAL A 146 -32.90 -14.14 7.83
CA VAL A 146 -32.91 -12.79 8.41
C VAL A 146 -32.67 -11.71 7.36
N MET A 147 -31.85 -11.98 6.35
CA MET A 147 -31.56 -10.99 5.31
C MET A 147 -32.59 -10.99 4.17
N THR A 148 -33.21 -12.13 3.88
CA THR A 148 -34.04 -12.29 2.67
C THR A 148 -35.53 -12.39 2.91
N ASP A 149 -35.99 -12.52 4.16
CA ASP A 149 -37.38 -12.84 4.54
C ASP A 149 -37.91 -14.18 3.99
N ASN A 150 -37.02 -15.00 3.41
CA ASN A 150 -37.38 -16.25 2.75
C ASN A 150 -36.96 -17.46 3.60
N TYR A 151 -37.72 -18.55 3.52
CA TYR A 151 -37.26 -19.84 4.04
C TYR A 151 -36.04 -20.33 3.24
N PRO A 152 -35.14 -21.13 3.85
CA PRO A 152 -34.18 -21.90 3.08
C PRO A 152 -34.89 -22.69 1.98
N PHE A 153 -34.39 -22.55 0.74
CA PHE A 153 -34.99 -23.13 -0.47
C PHE A 153 -36.45 -22.68 -0.71
N PRO A 154 -36.70 -21.38 -0.96
CA PRO A 154 -38.08 -20.85 -1.07
C PRO A 154 -38.82 -21.38 -2.30
N GLU A 155 -38.10 -21.73 -3.37
CA GLU A 155 -38.66 -22.28 -4.60
C GLU A 155 -39.15 -23.74 -4.45
N THR A 156 -38.71 -24.43 -3.39
CA THR A 156 -38.91 -25.87 -3.23
C THR A 156 -39.97 -26.16 -2.17
N LYS A 157 -41.05 -26.82 -2.57
CA LYS A 157 -42.17 -27.20 -1.66
C LYS A 157 -42.02 -28.57 -1.01
N ASN A 158 -41.18 -29.45 -1.56
CA ASN A 158 -41.04 -30.83 -1.11
C ASN A 158 -39.69 -31.09 -0.44
N ASP A 159 -39.69 -31.71 0.74
CA ASP A 159 -38.48 -31.97 1.53
C ASP A 159 -37.44 -32.85 0.79
N HIS A 160 -37.88 -33.83 -0.01
CA HIS A 160 -36.97 -34.68 -0.77
C HIS A 160 -36.16 -33.92 -1.85
N GLN A 161 -36.74 -32.88 -2.45
CA GLN A 161 -36.03 -32.03 -3.42
C GLN A 161 -34.99 -31.15 -2.72
N ILE A 162 -35.28 -30.70 -1.50
CA ILE A 162 -34.35 -29.95 -0.66
C ILE A 162 -33.15 -30.82 -0.29
N THR A 163 -33.40 -32.07 0.14
CA THR A 163 -32.34 -33.06 0.40
C THR A 163 -31.44 -33.26 -0.82
N ILE A 164 -32.00 -33.40 -2.02
CA ILE A 164 -31.21 -33.54 -3.26
C ILE A 164 -30.40 -32.27 -3.54
N GLN A 165 -30.98 -31.07 -3.36
CA GLN A 165 -30.27 -29.81 -3.56
C GLN A 165 -29.09 -29.64 -2.60
N ILE A 166 -29.25 -30.00 -1.33
CA ILE A 166 -28.19 -29.97 -0.32
C ILE A 166 -27.06 -30.94 -0.70
N ILE A 167 -27.40 -32.20 -1.02
CA ILE A 167 -26.42 -33.23 -1.38
C ILE A 167 -25.65 -32.89 -2.67
N THR A 168 -26.34 -32.27 -3.64
CA THR A 168 -25.73 -31.89 -4.93
C THR A 168 -25.01 -30.53 -4.88
N GLY A 169 -24.97 -29.86 -3.73
CA GLY A 169 -24.32 -28.55 -3.55
C GLY A 169 -25.03 -27.40 -4.27
N GLN A 170 -26.30 -27.55 -4.63
CA GLN A 170 -27.09 -26.53 -5.31
C GLN A 170 -27.66 -25.53 -4.28
N LEU A 171 -26.84 -24.56 -3.89
CA LEU A 171 -27.17 -23.51 -2.93
C LEU A 171 -27.61 -22.20 -3.61
N PRO A 172 -28.44 -21.36 -2.96
CA PRO A 172 -28.92 -20.11 -3.53
C PRO A 172 -27.79 -19.10 -3.75
N SER A 173 -27.95 -18.24 -4.76
CA SER A 173 -26.98 -17.20 -5.08
C SER A 173 -27.08 -16.03 -4.10
N ILE A 174 -26.09 -15.90 -3.21
CA ILE A 174 -26.04 -14.89 -2.14
C ILE A 174 -25.77 -13.48 -2.67
N TYR A 175 -24.92 -13.38 -3.69
CA TYR A 175 -24.46 -12.10 -4.22
C TYR A 175 -25.50 -11.37 -5.09
N LYS A 176 -26.59 -12.04 -5.48
CA LYS A 176 -27.66 -11.45 -6.31
C LYS A 176 -28.80 -10.82 -5.52
N ASN A 177 -28.86 -11.04 -4.21
CA ASN A 177 -29.91 -10.46 -3.37
C ASN A 177 -29.54 -9.03 -2.97
N GLU A 178 -30.49 -8.09 -3.10
CA GLU A 178 -30.28 -6.65 -2.89
C GLU A 178 -29.75 -6.28 -1.49
N ARG A 179 -30.16 -7.00 -0.44
CA ARG A 179 -29.72 -6.70 0.94
C ARG A 179 -28.43 -7.42 1.30
N LEU A 180 -28.24 -8.64 0.80
CA LEU A 180 -27.01 -9.41 1.03
C LEU A 180 -25.82 -8.81 0.27
N SER A 181 -26.04 -8.33 -0.97
CA SER A 181 -24.98 -7.69 -1.77
C SER A 181 -24.44 -6.41 -1.14
N GLN A 182 -25.17 -5.79 -0.22
CA GLN A 182 -24.71 -4.65 0.57
C GLN A 182 -23.68 -5.01 1.64
N ILE A 183 -23.53 -6.29 1.99
CA ILE A 183 -22.61 -6.78 3.03
C ILE A 183 -21.85 -8.00 2.51
N LEU A 184 -20.81 -7.74 1.71
CA LEU A 184 -19.99 -8.81 1.11
C LEU A 184 -19.35 -9.72 2.16
N GLN A 185 -18.92 -9.18 3.30
CA GLN A 185 -18.33 -9.99 4.38
C GLN A 185 -19.33 -10.99 4.97
N LEU A 186 -20.60 -10.60 5.12
CA LEU A 186 -21.66 -11.50 5.57
C LEU A 186 -21.94 -12.58 4.51
N CYS A 187 -21.96 -12.22 3.23
CA CYS A 187 -22.07 -13.20 2.14
C CYS A 187 -20.91 -14.21 2.16
N HIS A 188 -19.68 -13.74 2.37
CA HIS A 188 -18.49 -14.56 2.42
C HIS A 188 -18.55 -15.57 3.57
N VAL A 189 -18.81 -15.11 4.80
CA VAL A 189 -18.87 -16.00 5.96
C VAL A 189 -20.05 -16.99 5.87
N MET A 190 -21.20 -16.57 5.31
CA MET A 190 -22.31 -17.49 5.03
C MET A 190 -21.93 -18.58 4.02
N ALA A 191 -21.21 -18.23 2.95
CA ALA A 191 -20.70 -19.21 1.99
C ALA A 191 -19.72 -20.19 2.65
N MET A 192 -18.90 -19.72 3.59
CA MET A 192 -18.01 -20.58 4.38
C MET A 192 -18.77 -21.52 5.32
N CYS A 193 -19.89 -21.09 5.91
CA CYS A 193 -20.77 -21.97 6.69
C CYS A 193 -21.34 -23.14 5.88
N TRP A 194 -21.47 -22.98 4.56
CA TRP A 194 -22.03 -23.98 3.67
C TRP A 194 -20.99 -24.79 2.89
N LYS A 195 -19.74 -24.84 3.39
CA LYS A 195 -18.76 -25.82 2.92
C LYS A 195 -19.25 -27.24 3.18
N TYR A 196 -19.04 -28.12 2.20
CA TYR A 196 -19.50 -29.50 2.27
C TYR A 196 -18.83 -30.23 3.44
N ASP A 197 -17.50 -30.17 3.51
CA ASP A 197 -16.71 -30.77 4.59
C ASP A 197 -16.85 -29.96 5.91
N PRO A 198 -17.21 -30.60 7.04
CA PRO A 198 -17.43 -29.92 8.31
C PRO A 198 -16.22 -29.15 8.84
N GLU A 199 -15.01 -29.64 8.60
CA GLU A 199 -13.74 -29.04 9.08
C GLU A 199 -13.37 -27.75 8.33
N ASP A 200 -13.93 -27.53 7.13
CA ASP A 200 -13.70 -26.31 6.34
C ASP A 200 -14.63 -25.15 6.77
N ARG A 201 -15.58 -25.42 7.67
CA ARG A 201 -16.54 -24.43 8.17
C ARG A 201 -15.93 -23.60 9.29
N PRO A 202 -16.25 -22.30 9.40
CA PRO A 202 -15.74 -21.46 10.46
C PRO A 202 -16.32 -21.85 11.82
N THR A 203 -15.59 -21.60 12.90
CA THR A 203 -16.11 -21.66 14.27
C THR A 203 -17.08 -20.50 14.54
N ALA A 204 -17.90 -20.61 15.59
CA ALA A 204 -18.79 -19.53 16.01
C ALA A 204 -18.01 -18.25 16.39
N VAL A 205 -16.81 -18.40 16.95
CA VAL A 205 -15.89 -17.28 17.27
C VAL A 205 -15.41 -16.60 16.00
N GLU A 206 -14.97 -17.36 15.00
CA GLU A 206 -14.55 -16.81 13.71
C GLU A 206 -15.70 -16.11 12.98
N PHE A 207 -16.90 -16.68 13.02
CA PHE A 207 -18.09 -16.04 12.48
C PHE A 207 -18.37 -14.70 13.19
N ARG A 208 -18.37 -14.69 14.53
CA ARG A 208 -18.60 -13.48 15.33
C ARG A 208 -17.57 -12.39 15.03
N ASN A 209 -16.30 -12.77 14.93
CA ASN A 209 -15.22 -11.85 14.60
C ASN A 209 -15.39 -11.29 13.18
N ALA A 210 -15.74 -12.12 12.21
CA ALA A 210 -15.96 -11.72 10.81
C ALA A 210 -17.08 -10.67 10.66
N ILE A 211 -18.14 -10.77 11.47
CA ILE A 211 -19.29 -9.84 11.40
C ILE A 211 -19.25 -8.71 12.44
N GLY A 212 -18.28 -8.71 13.36
CA GLY A 212 -18.27 -7.84 14.53
C GLY A 212 -18.30 -6.35 14.20
N TRP A 213 -17.56 -5.95 13.16
CA TRP A 213 -17.42 -4.56 12.70
C TRP A 213 -18.61 -4.05 11.88
N ILE A 214 -19.49 -4.94 11.39
CA ILE A 214 -20.60 -4.55 10.51
C ILE A 214 -21.60 -3.67 11.30
N PRO A 215 -21.99 -2.49 10.82
CA PRO A 215 -22.95 -1.63 11.51
C PRO A 215 -24.25 -2.37 11.90
N SER A 216 -24.74 -2.13 13.11
CA SER A 216 -25.92 -2.83 13.65
C SER A 216 -26.68 -2.01 14.67
N ALA A 217 -28.00 -1.99 14.58
CA ALA A 217 -28.88 -1.28 15.50
C ALA A 217 -29.97 -2.22 16.02
N ILE A 218 -30.38 -2.12 17.28
CA ILE A 218 -31.48 -2.93 17.79
C ILE A 218 -32.78 -2.50 17.08
N PRO A 219 -33.61 -3.44 16.59
CA PRO A 219 -34.89 -3.12 15.96
C PRO A 219 -35.78 -2.22 16.83
N SER A 220 -36.38 -1.20 16.21
CA SER A 220 -37.31 -0.28 16.90
C SER A 220 -38.63 -0.09 16.12
N VAL A 221 -39.77 -0.05 16.83
CA VAL A 221 -41.13 -0.10 16.27
C VAL A 221 -41.80 1.28 16.22
N GLU A 222 -41.08 2.37 16.47
CA GLU A 222 -41.69 3.71 16.55
C GLU A 222 -42.35 4.08 15.21
N CYS A 223 -43.68 4.27 15.23
CA CYS A 223 -44.49 4.55 14.04
C CYS A 223 -45.30 5.85 14.24
N ASN A 224 -45.34 6.72 13.22
CA ASN A 224 -46.33 7.78 13.10
C ASN A 224 -47.14 7.57 11.82
N GLY A 225 -48.42 7.23 11.93
CA GLY A 225 -49.33 7.11 10.79
C GLY A 225 -48.79 6.24 9.64
N ASN A 226 -48.43 4.98 9.93
CA ASN A 226 -47.87 3.97 9.03
C ASN A 226 -46.41 4.17 8.54
N LEU A 227 -45.73 5.27 8.92
CA LEU A 227 -44.32 5.48 8.61
C LEU A 227 -43.44 5.12 9.80
N LYS A 228 -42.43 4.27 9.57
CA LYS A 228 -41.40 3.92 10.56
C LYS A 228 -40.51 5.14 10.81
N ILE A 229 -40.47 5.62 12.04
CA ILE A 229 -39.55 6.66 12.46
C ILE A 229 -38.19 6.00 12.66
N ARG A 230 -37.17 6.49 11.94
CA ARG A 230 -35.80 6.00 12.13
C ARG A 230 -35.23 6.66 13.38
N SER A 231 -34.80 5.85 14.34
CA SER A 231 -34.09 6.35 15.52
C SER A 231 -32.74 6.96 15.14
N THR A 232 -32.20 7.83 15.98
CA THR A 232 -30.87 8.43 15.76
C THR A 232 -29.79 7.36 15.67
N THR A 233 -29.85 6.31 16.50
CA THR A 233 -28.93 5.15 16.41
C THR A 233 -29.04 4.44 15.07
N LEU A 234 -30.25 4.18 14.58
CA LEU A 234 -30.45 3.52 13.30
C LEU A 234 -29.88 4.35 12.14
N LEU A 235 -30.11 5.67 12.13
CA LEU A 235 -29.56 6.59 11.13
C LEU A 235 -28.02 6.65 11.18
N GLN A 236 -27.41 6.55 12.36
CA GLN A 236 -25.95 6.46 12.48
C GLN A 236 -25.41 5.21 11.80
N GLU A 237 -26.00 4.05 12.08
CA GLU A 237 -25.53 2.77 11.53
C GLU A 237 -25.79 2.67 10.01
N LEU A 238 -26.95 3.15 9.54
CA LEU A 238 -27.26 3.25 8.10
C LEU A 238 -26.26 4.14 7.36
N GLY A 239 -25.98 5.34 7.91
CA GLY A 239 -25.03 6.26 7.29
C GLY A 239 -23.62 5.68 7.22
N GLU A 240 -23.17 4.93 8.24
CA GLU A 240 -21.89 4.23 8.19
C GLU A 240 -21.87 3.11 7.15
N MET A 241 -22.95 2.35 7.01
CA MET A 241 -23.05 1.36 5.94
C MET A 241 -22.89 2.00 4.56
N TYR A 242 -23.58 3.11 4.31
CA TYR A 242 -23.43 3.85 3.06
C TYR A 242 -22.00 4.38 2.88
N ARG A 243 -21.38 4.92 3.94
CA ARG A 243 -19.98 5.37 3.91
C ARG A 243 -19.01 4.24 3.55
N PHE A 244 -19.14 3.06 4.16
CA PHE A 244 -18.32 1.89 3.85
C PHE A 244 -18.53 1.33 2.44
N GLN A 245 -19.70 1.58 1.84
CA GLN A 245 -20.00 1.26 0.44
C GLN A 245 -19.57 2.36 -0.53
N ASN A 246 -18.89 3.41 -0.07
CA ASN A 246 -18.54 4.62 -0.84
C ASN A 246 -19.77 5.38 -1.40
N LYS A 247 -20.97 5.14 -0.86
CA LYS A 247 -22.22 5.85 -1.18
C LYS A 247 -22.32 7.12 -0.35
N TYR A 248 -21.40 8.05 -0.61
CA TYR A 248 -21.22 9.23 0.23
C TYR A 248 -22.42 10.18 0.21
N ALA A 249 -23.16 10.28 -0.91
CA ALA A 249 -24.34 11.13 -1.00
C ALA A 249 -25.47 10.63 -0.09
N GLU A 250 -25.75 9.32 -0.10
CA GLU A 250 -26.72 8.67 0.77
C GLU A 250 -26.28 8.73 2.25
N ALA A 251 -24.98 8.59 2.51
CA ALA A 251 -24.42 8.75 3.85
C ALA A 251 -24.64 10.17 4.39
N LEU A 252 -24.32 11.21 3.61
CA LEU A 252 -24.56 12.61 3.98
C LEU A 252 -26.03 12.87 4.26
N GLN A 253 -26.93 12.43 3.38
CA GLN A 253 -28.37 12.63 3.56
C GLN A 253 -28.86 11.97 4.86
N THR A 254 -28.43 10.74 5.12
CA THR A 254 -28.82 9.98 6.31
C THR A 254 -28.29 10.63 7.59
N PHE A 255 -27.03 11.08 7.59
CA PHE A 255 -26.45 11.77 8.75
C PHE A 255 -27.06 13.15 8.99
N MET A 256 -27.42 13.89 7.93
CA MET A 256 -28.13 15.17 8.05
C MET A 256 -29.55 14.99 8.63
N GLU A 257 -30.28 13.96 8.20
CA GLU A 257 -31.58 13.60 8.78
C GLU A 257 -31.45 13.32 10.28
N GLY A 258 -30.49 12.47 10.66
CA GLY A 258 -30.23 12.14 12.05
C GLY A 258 -29.78 13.33 12.90
N LEU A 259 -28.96 14.21 12.34
CA LEU A 259 -28.55 15.47 12.97
C LEU A 259 -29.75 16.39 13.23
N ALA A 260 -30.70 16.49 12.30
CA ALA A 260 -31.89 17.30 12.46
C ALA A 260 -32.79 16.77 13.60
N ILE A 261 -32.97 15.45 13.69
CA ILE A 261 -33.72 14.80 14.78
C ILE A 261 -33.00 14.99 16.12
N ALA A 262 -31.67 14.82 16.15
CA ALA A 262 -30.90 15.04 17.38
C ALA A 262 -30.96 16.50 17.85
N ARG A 263 -30.96 17.47 16.92
CA ARG A 263 -31.14 18.90 17.23
C ARG A 263 -32.53 19.20 17.76
N SER A 264 -33.59 18.64 17.18
CA SER A 264 -34.96 18.87 17.67
C SER A 264 -35.19 18.25 19.05
N ALA A 265 -34.55 17.11 19.34
CA ALA A 265 -34.56 16.47 20.65
C ALA A 265 -33.63 17.14 21.69
N GLY A 266 -32.72 18.03 21.26
CA GLY A 266 -31.71 18.62 22.14
C GLY A 266 -30.63 17.64 22.63
N ASP A 267 -30.47 16.49 21.96
CA ASP A 267 -29.52 15.44 22.33
C ASP A 267 -28.09 15.83 21.89
N LYS A 268 -27.40 16.57 22.76
CA LYS A 268 -26.01 17.02 22.52
C LYS A 268 -25.04 15.87 22.17
N PRO A 269 -25.02 14.74 22.89
CA PRO A 269 -24.27 13.55 22.47
C PRO A 269 -24.52 13.11 21.03
N ALA A 270 -25.78 12.94 20.62
CA ALA A 270 -26.10 12.50 19.27
C ALA A 270 -25.72 13.55 18.23
N ILE A 271 -25.93 14.84 18.51
CA ILE A 271 -25.49 15.95 17.64
C ILE A 271 -23.98 15.86 17.39
N ALA A 272 -23.17 15.71 18.43
CA ALA A 272 -21.71 15.61 18.30
C ALA A 272 -21.28 14.36 17.50
N SER A 273 -21.98 13.23 17.70
CA SER A 273 -21.74 12.00 16.94
C SER A 273 -22.03 12.15 15.46
N PHE A 274 -23.17 12.76 15.09
CA PHE A 274 -23.49 13.02 13.68
C PHE A 274 -22.52 14.01 13.04
N LEU A 275 -22.11 15.07 13.74
CA LEU A 275 -21.11 16.01 13.24
C LEU A 275 -19.76 15.32 12.99
N LEU A 276 -19.32 14.45 13.90
CA LEU A 276 -18.09 13.68 13.71
C LEU A 276 -18.17 12.79 12.45
N ARG A 277 -19.30 12.09 12.24
CA ARG A 277 -19.50 11.22 11.07
C ARG A 277 -19.64 12.00 9.76
N LEU A 278 -20.30 13.16 9.77
CA LEU A 278 -20.32 14.08 8.64
C LEU A 278 -18.90 14.54 8.28
N GLY A 279 -18.07 14.82 9.28
CA GLY A 279 -16.65 15.11 9.09
C GLY A 279 -15.93 14.00 8.33
N TYR A 280 -16.15 12.72 8.71
CA TYR A 280 -15.58 11.58 7.99
C TYR A 280 -16.01 11.52 6.53
N VAL A 281 -17.29 11.75 6.24
CA VAL A 281 -17.80 11.72 4.85
C VAL A 281 -17.27 12.90 4.03
N HIS A 282 -17.25 14.10 4.60
CA HIS A 282 -16.68 15.27 3.93
C HIS A 282 -15.20 15.07 3.62
N GLN A 283 -14.42 14.51 4.54
CA GLN A 283 -13.01 14.17 4.31
C GLN A 283 -12.87 13.14 3.17
N SER A 284 -13.70 12.09 3.13
CA SER A 284 -13.68 11.12 2.04
C SER A 284 -14.07 11.71 0.67
N GLN A 285 -14.78 12.84 0.65
CA GLN A 285 -15.14 13.57 -0.56
C GLN A 285 -14.20 14.75 -0.88
N SER A 286 -13.08 14.89 -0.17
CA SER A 286 -12.14 16.03 -0.29
C SER A 286 -12.75 17.40 0.04
N GLY A 287 -13.82 17.43 0.85
CA GLY A 287 -14.44 18.64 1.39
C GLY A 287 -13.76 19.09 2.68
N ASP A 288 -12.51 19.54 2.59
CA ASP A 288 -11.66 19.79 3.76
C ASP A 288 -12.23 20.87 4.69
N VAL A 289 -12.90 21.88 4.13
CA VAL A 289 -13.48 22.99 4.90
C VAL A 289 -14.70 22.53 5.70
N GLU A 290 -15.59 21.78 5.07
CA GLU A 290 -16.78 21.20 5.70
C GLU A 290 -16.40 20.13 6.74
N ALA A 291 -15.37 19.34 6.46
CA ALA A 291 -14.83 18.35 7.39
C ALA A 291 -14.28 19.03 8.65
N GLU A 292 -13.44 20.04 8.49
CA GLU A 292 -12.88 20.83 9.59
C GLU A 292 -13.97 21.47 10.46
N GLN A 293 -14.96 22.11 9.83
CA GLN A 293 -16.09 22.71 10.55
C GLN A 293 -16.86 21.68 11.36
N SER A 294 -17.12 20.52 10.76
CA SER A 294 -17.85 19.42 11.42
C SER A 294 -17.08 18.87 12.61
N TYR A 295 -15.77 18.63 12.46
CA TYR A 295 -14.90 18.19 13.55
C TYR A 295 -14.76 19.24 14.65
N ALA A 296 -14.58 20.51 14.32
CA ALA A 296 -14.47 21.58 15.30
C ALA A 296 -15.75 21.75 16.14
N GLN A 297 -16.93 21.65 15.51
CA GLN A 297 -18.21 21.67 16.23
C GLN A 297 -18.37 20.43 17.12
N ALA A 298 -18.05 19.23 16.62
CA ALA A 298 -18.09 18.01 17.41
C ALA A 298 -17.13 18.09 18.61
N LEU A 299 -15.90 18.58 18.41
CA LEU A 299 -14.89 18.79 19.43
C LEU A 299 -15.39 19.71 20.55
N SER A 300 -15.99 20.85 20.19
CA SER A 300 -16.56 21.80 21.15
C SER A 300 -17.63 21.15 22.03
N ILE A 301 -18.55 20.40 21.42
CA ILE A 301 -19.63 19.71 22.16
C ILE A 301 -19.05 18.61 23.05
N TYR A 302 -18.18 17.73 22.53
CA TYR A 302 -17.57 16.67 23.33
C TYR A 302 -16.72 17.20 24.49
N THR A 303 -16.04 18.33 24.29
CA THR A 303 -15.30 19.02 25.36
C THR A 303 -16.25 19.53 26.44
N SER A 304 -17.36 20.17 26.05
CA SER A 304 -18.38 20.64 27.02
C SER A 304 -19.03 19.50 27.81
N LEU A 305 -19.15 18.32 27.20
CA LEU A 305 -19.72 17.12 27.81
C LEU A 305 -18.69 16.27 28.57
N ARG A 306 -17.40 16.65 28.55
CA ARG A 306 -16.27 15.85 29.09
C ARG A 306 -16.28 14.40 28.58
N ARG A 307 -16.54 14.22 27.29
CA ARG A 307 -16.53 12.92 26.62
C ARG A 307 -15.24 12.75 25.83
N ASP A 308 -14.22 12.26 26.52
CA ASP A 308 -12.85 12.23 26.00
C ASP A 308 -12.67 11.32 24.78
N TRP A 309 -13.45 10.24 24.67
CA TRP A 309 -13.42 9.38 23.49
C TRP A 309 -13.85 10.10 22.20
N GLY A 310 -14.94 10.86 22.26
CA GLY A 310 -15.40 11.69 21.14
C GLY A 310 -14.47 12.89 20.89
N ARG A 311 -13.91 13.46 21.95
CA ARG A 311 -12.92 14.55 21.88
C ARG A 311 -11.68 14.10 21.11
N ALA A 312 -11.12 12.95 21.45
CA ALA A 312 -9.95 12.37 20.78
C ALA A 312 -10.22 12.09 19.30
N LYS A 313 -11.39 11.53 18.96
CA LYS A 313 -11.76 11.31 17.55
C LYS A 313 -11.88 12.59 16.73
N ALA A 314 -12.47 13.64 17.30
CA ALA A 314 -12.59 14.92 16.62
C ALA A 314 -11.23 15.61 16.44
N LEU A 315 -10.36 15.56 17.47
CA LEU A 315 -8.99 16.06 17.37
C LEU A 315 -8.15 15.30 16.33
N HIS A 316 -8.32 13.98 16.24
CA HIS A 316 -7.66 13.16 15.22
C HIS A 316 -8.05 13.62 13.82
N GLY A 317 -9.37 13.75 13.55
CA GLY A 317 -9.84 14.23 12.25
C GLY A 317 -9.35 15.64 11.91
N LEU A 318 -9.25 16.55 12.89
CA LEU A 318 -8.64 17.86 12.67
C LEU A 318 -7.14 17.76 12.36
N GLY A 319 -6.42 16.84 13.02
CA GLY A 319 -5.04 16.52 12.70
C GLY A 319 -4.87 16.09 11.24
N ASP A 320 -5.74 15.19 10.77
CA ASP A 320 -5.72 14.70 9.38
C ASP A 320 -5.94 15.84 8.37
N ILE A 321 -6.90 16.73 8.63
CA ILE A 321 -7.17 17.88 7.73
C ILE A 321 -5.98 18.85 7.70
N LEU A 322 -5.36 19.11 8.85
CA LEU A 322 -4.17 19.97 8.90
C LEU A 322 -2.96 19.34 8.22
N GLN A 323 -2.81 18.02 8.30
CA GLN A 323 -1.80 17.27 7.55
C GLN A 323 -1.99 17.44 6.04
N LEU A 324 -3.22 17.31 5.54
CA LEU A 324 -3.55 17.50 4.12
C LEU A 324 -3.23 18.92 3.63
N ARG A 325 -3.38 19.93 4.49
CA ARG A 325 -3.02 21.32 4.21
C ARG A 325 -1.55 21.66 4.48
N SER A 326 -0.71 20.67 4.76
CA SER A 326 0.70 20.82 5.11
C SER A 326 0.99 21.71 6.32
N ASN A 327 0.00 21.92 7.21
CA ASN A 327 0.21 22.60 8.49
C ASN A 327 0.68 21.60 9.55
N TYR A 328 1.90 21.12 9.36
CA TYR A 328 2.46 20.00 10.10
C TYR A 328 2.64 20.27 11.59
N ALA A 329 3.00 21.50 12.00
CA ALA A 329 3.26 21.83 13.40
C ALA A 329 1.98 21.78 14.27
N GLU A 330 0.86 22.27 13.74
CA GLU A 330 -0.42 22.24 14.44
C GLU A 330 -1.04 20.83 14.42
N ALA A 331 -0.88 20.09 13.31
CA ALA A 331 -1.29 18.68 13.23
C ALA A 331 -0.57 17.82 14.29
N GLU A 332 0.75 17.97 14.45
CA GLU A 332 1.54 17.28 15.48
C GLU A 332 1.00 17.57 16.89
N THR A 333 0.55 18.80 17.14
CA THR A 333 -0.04 19.21 18.42
C THR A 333 -1.36 18.50 18.68
N TYR A 334 -2.24 18.37 17.67
CA TYR A 334 -3.49 17.62 17.82
C TYR A 334 -3.25 16.13 18.03
N TYR A 335 -2.38 15.48 17.24
CA TYR A 335 -2.10 14.07 17.46
C TYR A 335 -1.44 13.80 18.82
N SER A 336 -0.61 14.72 19.32
CA SER A 336 -0.05 14.63 20.68
C SER A 336 -1.13 14.70 21.75
N GLN A 337 -2.14 15.56 21.60
CA GLN A 337 -3.30 15.59 22.48
C GLN A 337 -4.12 14.30 22.40
N VAL A 338 -4.35 13.78 21.19
CA VAL A 338 -5.04 12.50 20.97
C VAL A 338 -4.31 11.36 21.68
N LEU A 339 -2.98 11.30 21.55
CA LEU A 339 -2.14 10.31 22.22
C LEU A 339 -2.24 10.41 23.75
N SER A 340 -2.22 11.63 24.31
CA SER A 340 -2.40 11.85 25.75
C SER A 340 -3.76 11.33 26.22
N ILE A 341 -4.83 11.68 25.51
CA ILE A 341 -6.19 11.25 25.86
C ILE A 341 -6.32 9.73 25.80
N TYR A 342 -5.85 9.09 24.72
CA TYR A 342 -5.96 7.63 24.62
C TYR A 342 -5.02 6.89 25.57
N THR A 343 -3.95 7.52 26.04
CA THR A 343 -3.14 6.99 27.14
C THR A 343 -3.93 6.97 28.44
N GLU A 344 -4.63 8.06 28.76
CA GLU A 344 -5.49 8.13 29.96
C GLU A 344 -6.69 7.18 29.90
N LEU A 345 -7.24 6.95 28.70
CA LEU A 345 -8.35 6.02 28.47
C LEU A 345 -7.93 4.56 28.36
N GLU A 346 -6.63 4.25 28.49
CA GLU A 346 -6.06 2.91 28.26
C GLU A 346 -6.50 2.29 26.91
N ASN A 347 -6.66 3.14 25.90
CA ASN A 347 -7.09 2.72 24.56
C ASN A 347 -5.87 2.52 23.66
N ASP A 348 -5.31 1.31 23.69
CA ASP A 348 -4.12 0.94 22.93
C ASP A 348 -4.28 1.16 21.42
N LEU A 349 -5.44 0.83 20.84
CA LEU A 349 -5.69 1.04 19.41
C LEU A 349 -5.65 2.53 19.05
N GLY A 350 -6.30 3.36 19.87
CA GLY A 350 -6.27 4.82 19.69
C GLY A 350 -4.87 5.41 19.82
N ARG A 351 -4.07 4.89 20.76
CA ARG A 351 -2.65 5.30 20.95
C ARG A 351 -1.81 4.92 19.73
N ALA A 352 -1.97 3.71 19.21
CA ALA A 352 -1.25 3.25 18.02
C ALA A 352 -1.58 4.12 16.79
N ASN A 353 -2.87 4.40 16.57
CA ASN A 353 -3.30 5.30 15.49
C ASN A 353 -2.71 6.71 15.64
N ALA A 354 -2.64 7.24 16.86
CA ALA A 354 -2.04 8.56 17.12
C ALA A 354 -0.53 8.56 16.85
N TYR A 355 0.19 7.49 17.22
CA TYR A 355 1.61 7.34 16.89
C TYR A 355 1.85 7.29 15.38
N CYS A 356 0.99 6.61 14.60
CA CYS A 356 1.08 6.64 13.14
C CYS A 356 0.92 8.06 12.59
N GLY A 357 -0.12 8.79 13.02
CA GLY A 357 -0.32 10.19 12.60
C GLY A 357 0.87 11.08 12.95
N ILE A 358 1.44 10.95 14.17
CA ILE A 358 2.68 11.66 14.54
C ILE A 358 3.84 11.26 13.63
N GLY A 359 3.98 9.97 13.33
CA GLY A 359 5.00 9.44 12.40
C GLY A 359 4.90 10.07 11.01
N ASP A 360 3.69 10.14 10.44
CA ASP A 360 3.44 10.71 9.12
C ASP A 360 3.82 12.21 9.08
N ILE A 361 3.49 12.95 10.14
CA ILE A 361 3.84 14.37 10.27
C ILE A 361 5.36 14.56 10.39
N GLN A 362 6.01 13.75 11.22
CA GLN A 362 7.46 13.80 11.41
C GLN A 362 8.20 13.41 10.14
N GLN A 363 7.68 12.45 9.36
CA GLN A 363 8.19 12.12 8.03
C GLN A 363 8.10 13.32 7.09
N ALA A 364 6.94 13.98 7.01
CA ALA A 364 6.73 15.13 6.14
C ALA A 364 7.62 16.33 6.51
N GLN A 365 8.00 16.45 7.78
CA GLN A 365 8.97 17.45 8.27
C GLN A 365 10.45 16.99 8.15
N SER A 366 10.71 15.84 7.51
CA SER A 366 12.03 15.21 7.38
C SER A 366 12.71 14.89 8.73
N LYS A 367 11.95 14.79 9.81
CA LYS A 367 12.41 14.35 11.15
C LYS A 367 12.48 12.82 11.22
N TYR A 368 13.24 12.21 10.32
CA TYR A 368 13.16 10.77 10.05
C TYR A 368 13.44 9.87 11.25
N LYS A 369 14.31 10.28 12.19
CA LYS A 369 14.59 9.49 13.41
C LYS A 369 13.42 9.48 14.39
N GLU A 370 12.71 10.60 14.50
CA GLU A 370 11.54 10.71 15.37
C GLU A 370 10.37 9.92 14.77
N ALA A 371 10.16 10.05 13.46
CA ALA A 371 9.17 9.27 12.71
C ALA A 371 9.38 7.76 12.87
N GLU A 372 10.62 7.29 12.71
CA GLU A 372 11.00 5.89 12.92
C GLU A 372 10.62 5.40 14.33
N SER A 373 10.88 6.21 15.36
CA SER A 373 10.48 5.90 16.74
C SER A 373 8.95 5.82 16.88
N SER A 374 8.22 6.78 16.30
CA SER A 374 6.76 6.84 16.36
C SER A 374 6.11 5.61 15.70
N TYR A 375 6.53 5.26 14.48
CA TYR A 375 6.02 4.06 13.80
C TYR A 375 6.42 2.76 14.52
N ALA A 376 7.62 2.68 15.11
CA ALA A 376 8.03 1.52 15.89
C ALA A 376 7.15 1.32 17.14
N GLN A 377 6.75 2.41 17.81
CA GLN A 377 5.78 2.32 18.92
C GLN A 377 4.41 1.85 18.44
N ALA A 378 3.91 2.41 17.33
CA ALA A 378 2.63 1.98 16.74
C ALA A 378 2.66 0.48 16.38
N LEU A 379 3.71 0.03 15.68
CA LEU A 379 3.90 -1.36 15.29
C LEU A 379 3.91 -2.31 16.51
N SER A 380 4.61 -1.93 17.59
CA SER A 380 4.64 -2.72 18.83
C SER A 380 3.24 -2.90 19.42
N ILE A 381 2.43 -1.84 19.43
CA ILE A 381 1.07 -1.88 19.96
C ILE A 381 0.16 -2.72 19.05
N TYR A 382 0.14 -2.47 17.74
CA TYR A 382 -0.69 -3.26 16.81
C TYR A 382 -0.33 -4.75 16.82
N THR A 383 0.96 -5.08 17.00
CA THR A 383 1.39 -6.48 17.15
C THR A 383 0.80 -7.13 18.40
N LYS A 384 0.73 -6.42 19.53
CA LYS A 384 0.08 -6.92 20.75
C LYS A 384 -1.43 -7.09 20.56
N LEU A 385 -2.06 -6.19 19.82
CA LEU A 385 -3.49 -6.22 19.50
C LEU A 385 -3.85 -7.25 18.42
N LYS A 386 -2.86 -7.84 17.73
CA LYS A 386 -3.05 -8.66 16.53
C LYS A 386 -3.86 -7.93 15.45
N ASP A 387 -3.66 -6.62 15.36
CA ASP A 387 -4.26 -5.79 14.33
C ASP A 387 -3.34 -5.74 13.11
N ASP A 388 -3.53 -6.68 12.20
CA ASP A 388 -2.71 -6.81 10.99
C ASP A 388 -2.83 -5.59 10.07
N TRP A 389 -3.96 -4.90 10.05
CA TRP A 389 -4.12 -3.69 9.24
C TRP A 389 -3.25 -2.54 9.77
N GLY A 390 -3.30 -2.31 11.08
CA GLY A 390 -2.43 -1.33 11.75
C GLY A 390 -0.95 -1.67 11.65
N ARG A 391 -0.58 -2.95 11.79
CA ARG A 391 0.79 -3.43 11.61
C ARG A 391 1.32 -3.11 10.21
N ALA A 392 0.53 -3.41 9.16
CA ALA A 392 0.91 -3.13 7.78
C ALA A 392 1.14 -1.63 7.54
N ASN A 393 0.27 -0.77 8.07
CA ASN A 393 0.44 0.69 7.96
C ASN A 393 1.72 1.18 8.63
N ALA A 394 2.00 0.74 9.86
CA ALA A 394 3.21 1.14 10.58
C ALA A 394 4.49 0.62 9.90
N LEU A 395 4.47 -0.62 9.39
CA LEU A 395 5.59 -1.20 8.62
C LEU A 395 5.82 -0.47 7.30
N ARG A 396 4.76 -0.04 6.60
CA ARG A 396 4.87 0.79 5.40
C ARG A 396 5.58 2.10 5.72
N GLY A 397 5.15 2.81 6.77
CA GLY A 397 5.81 4.04 7.23
C GLY A 397 7.30 3.82 7.57
N LEU A 398 7.65 2.72 8.26
CA LEU A 398 9.06 2.36 8.50
C LEU A 398 9.82 2.08 7.19
N GLY A 399 9.18 1.43 6.23
CA GLY A 399 9.73 1.18 4.90
C GLY A 399 10.02 2.48 4.15
N ASP A 400 9.07 3.41 4.14
CA ASP A 400 9.20 4.73 3.50
C ASP A 400 10.36 5.53 4.14
N ILE A 401 10.44 5.56 5.48
CA ILE A 401 11.52 6.21 6.22
C ILE A 401 12.89 5.57 5.91
N ALA A 402 12.94 4.25 5.81
CA ALA A 402 14.16 3.54 5.47
C ALA A 402 14.62 3.89 4.03
N GLN A 403 13.70 4.04 3.07
CA GLN A 403 14.02 4.51 1.72
C GLN A 403 14.55 5.94 1.70
N GLU A 404 13.89 6.87 2.40
CA GLU A 404 14.31 8.27 2.52
C GLU A 404 15.73 8.40 3.11
N ARG A 405 16.08 7.50 4.04
CA ARG A 405 17.42 7.43 4.63
C ARG A 405 18.41 6.59 3.83
N SER A 406 18.04 6.15 2.63
CA SER A 406 18.82 5.28 1.75
C SER A 406 19.22 3.93 2.37
N ASN A 407 18.50 3.48 3.40
CA ASN A 407 18.65 2.16 3.99
C ASN A 407 17.72 1.15 3.30
N TYR A 408 18.02 0.86 2.05
CA TYR A 408 17.15 0.04 1.19
C TYR A 408 17.02 -1.42 1.65
N VAL A 409 17.94 -1.92 2.50
CA VAL A 409 17.87 -3.28 3.05
C VAL A 409 16.76 -3.40 4.08
N ASP A 410 16.63 -2.42 4.98
CA ASP A 410 15.56 -2.43 5.99
C ASP A 410 14.21 -2.01 5.39
N ALA A 411 14.22 -1.17 4.34
CA ALA A 411 13.03 -0.90 3.55
C ALA A 411 12.48 -2.19 2.91
N GLU A 412 13.34 -2.99 2.28
CA GLU A 412 12.96 -4.28 1.67
C GLU A 412 12.29 -5.20 2.68
N LYS A 413 12.88 -5.38 3.88
CA LYS A 413 12.29 -6.20 4.94
C LYS A 413 10.90 -5.71 5.33
N SER A 414 10.75 -4.40 5.50
CA SER A 414 9.50 -3.77 5.92
C SER A 414 8.41 -3.99 4.88
N TYR A 415 8.65 -3.67 3.61
CA TYR A 415 7.66 -3.89 2.55
C TYR A 415 7.38 -5.38 2.26
N ALA A 416 8.37 -6.27 2.44
CA ALA A 416 8.13 -7.71 2.32
C ALA A 416 7.14 -8.20 3.38
N GLU A 417 7.24 -7.71 4.62
CA GLU A 417 6.26 -8.03 5.67
C GLU A 417 4.88 -7.42 5.36
N VAL A 418 4.82 -6.16 4.87
CA VAL A 418 3.57 -5.53 4.41
C VAL A 418 2.90 -6.36 3.31
N LEU A 419 3.67 -6.84 2.33
CA LEU A 419 3.17 -7.67 1.24
C LEU A 419 2.56 -8.99 1.76
N ILE A 420 3.21 -9.65 2.73
CA ILE A 420 2.70 -10.88 3.36
C ILE A 420 1.38 -10.58 4.08
N ILE A 421 1.34 -9.52 4.88
CA ILE A 421 0.15 -9.15 5.65
C ILE A 421 -1.02 -8.83 4.71
N HIS A 422 -0.83 -7.97 3.70
CA HIS A 422 -1.92 -7.64 2.77
C HIS A 422 -2.33 -8.82 1.89
N THR A 423 -1.43 -9.78 1.62
CA THR A 423 -1.80 -11.04 0.97
C THR A 423 -2.71 -11.88 1.85
N ALA A 424 -2.42 -12.01 3.15
CA ALA A 424 -3.28 -12.72 4.10
C ALA A 424 -4.65 -12.04 4.27
N LEU A 425 -4.69 -10.71 4.21
CA LEU A 425 -5.91 -9.91 4.33
C LEU A 425 -6.74 -9.86 3.04
N GLY A 426 -6.22 -10.34 1.90
CA GLY A 426 -6.86 -10.16 0.60
C GLY A 426 -6.95 -8.70 0.14
N ASN A 427 -6.09 -7.81 0.67
CA ASN A 427 -6.05 -6.41 0.29
C ASN A 427 -5.14 -6.22 -0.94
N ASP A 428 -5.72 -6.36 -2.13
CA ASP A 428 -4.99 -6.25 -3.39
C ASP A 428 -4.35 -4.88 -3.61
N LEU A 429 -5.01 -3.80 -3.18
CA LEU A 429 -4.44 -2.45 -3.26
C LEU A 429 -3.15 -2.35 -2.43
N GLY A 430 -3.21 -2.77 -1.17
CA GLY A 430 -2.04 -2.76 -0.27
C GLY A 430 -0.92 -3.70 -0.72
N ARG A 431 -1.25 -4.83 -1.37
CA ARG A 431 -0.24 -5.71 -2.00
C ARG A 431 0.49 -4.99 -3.14
N ALA A 432 -0.25 -4.29 -4.00
CA ALA A 432 0.33 -3.55 -5.12
C ALA A 432 1.22 -2.39 -4.64
N ASP A 433 0.79 -1.64 -3.61
CA ASP A 433 1.59 -0.60 -2.95
C ASP A 433 2.91 -1.17 -2.39
N ALA A 434 2.85 -2.29 -1.67
CA ALA A 434 4.03 -2.94 -1.12
C ALA A 434 5.00 -3.43 -2.21
N LEU A 435 4.47 -3.95 -3.32
CA LEU A 435 5.27 -4.34 -4.48
C LEU A 435 5.96 -3.14 -5.13
N CYS A 436 5.31 -1.97 -5.21
CA CYS A 436 5.96 -0.75 -5.67
C CYS A 436 7.10 -0.32 -4.73
N GLY A 437 6.88 -0.37 -3.41
CA GLY A 437 7.92 -0.09 -2.41
C GLY A 437 9.13 -1.05 -2.51
N LEU A 438 8.87 -2.35 -2.68
CA LEU A 438 9.93 -3.34 -2.96
C LEU A 438 10.65 -3.04 -4.28
N GLY A 439 9.90 -2.75 -5.35
CA GLY A 439 10.43 -2.43 -6.66
C GLY A 439 11.39 -1.24 -6.62
N PHE A 440 11.03 -0.19 -5.88
CA PHE A 440 11.89 0.96 -5.66
C PHE A 440 13.16 0.60 -4.89
N SER A 441 13.03 -0.19 -3.81
CA SER A 441 14.16 -0.62 -2.98
C SER A 441 15.16 -1.46 -3.78
N TYR A 442 14.68 -2.41 -4.58
CA TYR A 442 15.51 -3.22 -5.47
C TYR A 442 16.17 -2.38 -6.57
N GLN A 443 15.44 -1.43 -7.16
CA GLN A 443 15.98 -0.51 -8.15
C GLN A 443 17.14 0.32 -7.58
N ALA A 444 17.00 0.86 -6.37
CA ALA A 444 18.03 1.64 -5.71
C ALA A 444 19.29 0.81 -5.38
N ARG A 445 19.11 -0.50 -5.17
CA ARG A 445 20.19 -1.48 -4.96
C ARG A 445 20.74 -2.09 -6.25
N PHE A 446 20.33 -1.60 -7.42
CA PHE A 446 20.74 -2.10 -8.74
C PHE A 446 20.28 -3.55 -9.04
N GLN A 447 19.33 -4.09 -8.27
CA GLN A 447 18.70 -5.40 -8.44
C GLN A 447 17.52 -5.27 -9.42
N TYR A 448 17.85 -5.01 -10.69
CA TYR A 448 16.86 -4.60 -11.67
C TYR A 448 15.87 -5.70 -12.07
N SER A 449 16.28 -6.97 -12.05
CA SER A 449 15.39 -8.09 -12.41
C SER A 449 14.30 -8.30 -11.35
N GLU A 450 14.66 -8.20 -10.07
CA GLU A 450 13.74 -8.27 -8.94
C GLU A 450 12.80 -7.06 -8.93
N ALA A 451 13.32 -5.86 -9.22
CA ALA A 451 12.51 -4.65 -9.35
C ALA A 451 11.47 -4.76 -10.48
N GLU A 452 11.88 -5.23 -11.65
CA GLU A 452 10.99 -5.50 -12.80
C GLU A 452 9.88 -6.48 -12.43
N GLY A 453 10.20 -7.57 -11.73
CA GLY A 453 9.23 -8.54 -11.25
C GLY A 453 8.18 -7.93 -10.33
N CYS A 454 8.61 -7.08 -9.39
CA CYS A 454 7.72 -6.39 -8.45
C CYS A 454 6.80 -5.40 -9.17
N TYR A 455 7.34 -4.51 -10.01
CA TYR A 455 6.53 -3.53 -10.74
C TYR A 455 5.56 -4.21 -11.72
N THR A 456 5.96 -5.27 -12.40
CA THR A 456 5.08 -6.01 -13.32
C THR A 456 3.88 -6.62 -12.59
N GLN A 457 4.09 -7.18 -11.39
CA GLN A 457 2.99 -7.69 -10.56
C GLN A 457 2.08 -6.56 -10.08
N ALA A 458 2.64 -5.44 -9.63
CA ALA A 458 1.87 -4.28 -9.21
C ALA A 458 1.00 -3.72 -10.36
N VAL A 459 1.55 -3.59 -11.58
CA VAL A 459 0.80 -3.16 -12.77
C VAL A 459 -0.40 -4.06 -13.04
N ARG A 460 -0.25 -5.38 -12.93
CA ARG A 460 -1.37 -6.32 -13.12
C ARG A 460 -2.47 -6.09 -12.09
N ILE A 461 -2.09 -6.04 -10.81
CA ILE A 461 -3.07 -5.84 -9.72
C ILE A 461 -3.78 -4.49 -9.89
N TYR A 462 -3.06 -3.40 -10.16
CA TYR A 462 -3.69 -2.10 -10.38
C TYR A 462 -4.59 -2.05 -11.62
N THR A 463 -4.28 -2.84 -12.65
CA THR A 463 -5.15 -2.98 -13.81
C THR A 463 -6.44 -3.70 -13.45
N ASP A 464 -6.37 -4.78 -12.66
CA ASP A 464 -7.56 -5.51 -12.20
C ASP A 464 -8.43 -4.67 -11.24
N LEU A 465 -7.84 -3.68 -10.56
CA LEU A 465 -8.51 -2.76 -9.65
C LEU A 465 -9.03 -1.48 -10.32
N ASP A 466 -8.82 -1.29 -11.64
CA ASP A 466 -9.09 -0.02 -12.35
C ASP A 466 -8.45 1.21 -11.67
N ASN A 467 -7.30 1.03 -11.01
CA ASN A 467 -6.57 2.10 -10.33
C ASN A 467 -5.46 2.64 -11.24
N ASP A 468 -5.84 3.60 -12.08
CA ASP A 468 -4.96 4.23 -13.05
C ASP A 468 -3.80 5.02 -12.41
N LEU A 469 -4.01 5.57 -11.20
CA LEU A 469 -2.98 6.30 -10.46
C LEU A 469 -1.83 5.35 -10.08
N GLY A 470 -2.14 4.26 -9.38
CA GLY A 470 -1.15 3.26 -8.96
C GLY A 470 -0.52 2.54 -10.15
N ARG A 471 -1.31 2.25 -11.20
CA ARG A 471 -0.81 1.68 -12.46
C ARG A 471 0.24 2.60 -13.11
N GLY A 472 -0.04 3.90 -13.15
CA GLY A 472 0.88 4.91 -13.68
C GLY A 472 2.22 4.93 -12.95
N ASP A 473 2.21 4.86 -11.62
CA ASP A 473 3.42 4.83 -10.81
C ASP A 473 4.25 3.55 -10.99
N ALA A 474 3.59 2.39 -11.01
CA ALA A 474 4.27 1.13 -11.25
C ALA A 474 4.91 1.06 -12.65
N LEU A 475 4.21 1.54 -13.68
CA LEU A 475 4.72 1.64 -15.05
C LEU A 475 5.90 2.61 -15.17
N ARG A 476 5.86 3.75 -14.45
CA ARG A 476 6.98 4.69 -14.38
C ARG A 476 8.22 4.05 -13.74
N GLY A 477 8.02 3.29 -12.66
CA GLY A 477 9.06 2.47 -12.03
C GLY A 477 9.68 1.48 -13.02
N LEU A 478 8.83 0.75 -13.75
CA LEU A 478 9.25 -0.20 -14.78
C LEU A 478 10.05 0.47 -15.91
N GLY A 479 9.58 1.63 -16.41
CA GLY A 479 10.31 2.43 -17.41
C GLY A 479 11.67 2.92 -16.90
N THR A 480 11.78 3.24 -15.61
CA THR A 480 13.07 3.58 -14.98
C THR A 480 14.02 2.39 -14.96
N VAL A 481 13.54 1.21 -14.55
CA VAL A 481 14.32 -0.03 -14.53
C VAL A 481 14.82 -0.41 -15.92
N HIS A 482 13.92 -0.44 -16.92
CA HIS A 482 14.29 -0.72 -18.32
C HIS A 482 15.33 0.26 -18.87
N LYS A 483 15.17 1.57 -18.59
CA LYS A 483 16.15 2.59 -19.00
C LYS A 483 17.52 2.31 -18.38
N LYS A 484 17.58 1.93 -17.11
CA LYS A 484 18.84 1.61 -16.41
C LYS A 484 19.51 0.34 -16.94
N GLN A 485 18.74 -0.60 -17.48
CA GLN A 485 19.24 -1.79 -18.17
C GLN A 485 19.50 -1.56 -19.67
N PHE A 486 19.43 -0.32 -20.15
CA PHE A 486 19.64 0.05 -21.56
C PHE A 486 18.58 -0.54 -22.52
N ARG A 487 17.45 -1.03 -22.00
CA ARG A 487 16.30 -1.54 -22.75
C ARG A 487 15.37 -0.39 -23.14
N TYR A 488 15.84 0.48 -24.03
CA TYR A 488 15.18 1.76 -24.28
C TYR A 488 13.79 1.65 -24.93
N THR A 489 13.55 0.66 -25.81
CA THR A 489 12.24 0.44 -26.43
C THR A 489 11.18 0.03 -25.40
N GLU A 490 11.55 -0.87 -24.48
CA GLU A 490 10.68 -1.28 -23.37
C GLU A 490 10.46 -0.12 -22.39
N ALA A 491 11.52 0.68 -22.13
CA ALA A 491 11.41 1.86 -21.28
C ALA A 491 10.43 2.91 -21.86
N GLU A 492 10.55 3.21 -23.14
CA GLU A 492 9.66 4.11 -23.87
C GLU A 492 8.21 3.63 -23.81
N THR A 493 7.97 2.33 -24.08
CA THR A 493 6.64 1.71 -23.96
C THR A 493 6.05 1.89 -22.55
N ALA A 494 6.83 1.58 -21.51
CA ALA A 494 6.37 1.70 -20.13
C ALA A 494 6.07 3.15 -19.74
N TYR A 495 6.88 4.13 -20.16
CA TYR A 495 6.59 5.55 -19.88
C TYR A 495 5.38 6.08 -20.66
N VAL A 496 5.17 5.66 -21.92
CA VAL A 496 3.96 6.01 -22.68
C VAL A 496 2.72 5.46 -21.98
N GLN A 497 2.73 4.20 -21.57
CA GLN A 497 1.61 3.62 -20.81
C GLN A 497 1.40 4.30 -19.45
N SER A 498 2.49 4.72 -18.78
CA SER A 498 2.43 5.51 -17.54
C SER A 498 1.76 6.86 -17.78
N LEU A 499 2.12 7.56 -18.87
CA LEU A 499 1.51 8.83 -19.27
C LEU A 499 0.00 8.67 -19.56
N GLU A 500 -0.38 7.61 -20.27
CA GLU A 500 -1.79 7.29 -20.54
C GLU A 500 -2.56 7.06 -19.24
N ALA A 501 -2.02 6.24 -18.32
CA ALA A 501 -2.65 5.96 -17.04
C ALA A 501 -2.81 7.23 -16.19
N PHE A 502 -1.78 8.08 -16.07
CA PHE A 502 -1.90 9.34 -15.34
C PHE A 502 -2.85 10.35 -16.02
N THR A 503 -2.98 10.28 -17.34
CA THR A 503 -3.97 11.10 -18.07
C THR A 503 -5.39 10.67 -17.75
N SER A 504 -5.66 9.37 -17.74
CA SER A 504 -6.97 8.84 -17.31
C SER A 504 -7.28 9.16 -15.85
N ALA A 505 -6.27 9.15 -14.98
CA ALA A 505 -6.40 9.53 -13.57
C ALA A 505 -6.52 11.04 -13.32
N GLY A 506 -6.32 11.90 -14.34
CA GLY A 506 -6.27 13.36 -14.18
C GLY A 506 -5.08 13.86 -13.36
N ASN A 507 -4.01 13.08 -13.23
CA ASN A 507 -2.83 13.43 -12.44
C ASN A 507 -1.75 14.13 -13.30
N ASP A 508 -1.84 15.46 -13.38
CA ASP A 508 -0.88 16.28 -14.15
C ASP A 508 0.56 16.14 -13.69
N LEU A 509 0.81 15.96 -12.39
CA LEU A 509 2.15 15.78 -11.86
C LEU A 509 2.76 14.43 -12.32
N GLY A 510 1.96 13.37 -12.28
CA GLY A 510 2.34 12.06 -12.79
C GLY A 510 2.63 12.10 -14.30
N ARG A 511 1.79 12.80 -15.07
CA ARG A 511 2.00 13.02 -16.51
C ARG A 511 3.34 13.72 -16.78
N ALA A 512 3.64 14.81 -16.08
CA ALA A 512 4.91 15.53 -16.23
C ALA A 512 6.12 14.63 -15.92
N THR A 513 6.01 13.79 -14.90
CA THR A 513 7.07 12.87 -14.50
C THR A 513 7.30 11.77 -15.54
N ALA A 514 6.23 11.22 -16.13
CA ALA A 514 6.33 10.23 -17.21
C ALA A 514 6.97 10.85 -18.48
N ILE A 515 6.55 12.07 -18.85
CA ILE A 515 7.12 12.81 -20.00
C ILE A 515 8.60 13.15 -19.76
N HIS A 516 8.98 13.58 -18.56
CA HIS A 516 10.39 13.75 -18.20
C HIS A 516 11.17 12.43 -18.38
N GLY A 517 10.57 11.32 -17.96
CA GLY A 517 11.10 9.97 -18.18
C GLY A 517 11.36 9.66 -19.66
N LEU A 518 10.40 9.96 -20.53
CA LEU A 518 10.51 9.84 -21.99
C LEU A 518 11.64 10.71 -22.55
N GLY A 519 11.73 11.97 -22.13
CA GLY A 519 12.84 12.86 -22.50
C GLY A 519 14.20 12.26 -22.18
N GLY A 520 14.34 11.63 -21.02
CA GLY A 520 15.54 10.89 -20.63
C GLY A 520 15.81 9.63 -21.47
N VAL A 521 14.78 8.95 -21.97
CA VAL A 521 14.93 7.80 -22.89
C VAL A 521 15.37 8.28 -24.27
N HIS A 522 14.71 9.31 -24.82
CA HIS A 522 15.08 9.90 -26.12
C HIS A 522 16.51 10.46 -26.10
N GLN A 523 16.89 11.16 -25.02
CA GLN A 523 18.27 11.60 -24.80
C GLN A 523 19.25 10.43 -24.82
N ALA A 524 18.95 9.33 -24.13
CA ALA A 524 19.83 8.16 -24.09
C ALA A 524 19.96 7.45 -25.45
N ARG A 525 18.94 7.58 -26.32
CA ARG A 525 18.94 7.11 -27.72
C ARG A 525 19.58 8.11 -28.69
N SER A 526 20.03 9.28 -28.22
CA SER A 526 20.51 10.40 -29.06
C SER A 526 19.45 11.02 -29.98
N ASN A 527 18.16 10.79 -29.68
CA ASN A 527 17.02 11.44 -30.33
C ASN A 527 16.78 12.80 -29.68
N TYR A 528 17.68 13.74 -29.94
CA TYR A 528 17.72 14.99 -29.19
C TYR A 528 16.51 15.91 -29.43
N ALA A 529 15.94 15.92 -30.64
CA ALA A 529 14.76 16.74 -30.94
C ALA A 529 13.54 16.29 -30.13
N GLU A 530 13.28 14.98 -30.08
CA GLU A 530 12.20 14.39 -29.30
C GLU A 530 12.44 14.54 -27.78
N ALA A 531 13.70 14.53 -27.34
CA ALA A 531 14.07 14.81 -25.96
C ALA A 531 13.79 16.28 -25.57
N GLU A 532 14.16 17.25 -26.42
CA GLU A 532 13.85 18.67 -26.21
C GLU A 532 12.34 18.92 -26.16
N GLU A 533 11.57 18.29 -27.04
CA GLU A 533 10.11 18.38 -27.04
C GLU A 533 9.52 17.83 -25.73
N SER A 534 9.93 16.62 -25.34
CA SER A 534 9.46 15.97 -24.11
C SER A 534 9.79 16.82 -22.87
N TYR A 535 11.03 17.28 -22.73
CA TYR A 535 11.41 18.13 -21.59
C TYR A 535 10.65 19.46 -21.59
N SER A 536 10.41 20.08 -22.75
CA SER A 536 9.64 21.32 -22.85
C SER A 536 8.18 21.13 -22.42
N GLN A 537 7.56 20.01 -22.81
CA GLN A 537 6.20 19.66 -22.37
C GLN A 537 6.15 19.44 -20.85
N ALA A 538 7.07 18.64 -20.30
CA ALA A 538 7.15 18.41 -18.86
C ALA A 538 7.37 19.71 -18.07
N LEU A 539 8.23 20.61 -18.58
CA LEU A 539 8.52 21.91 -17.97
C LEU A 539 7.26 22.78 -17.85
N SER A 540 6.43 22.82 -18.89
CA SER A 540 5.18 23.58 -18.88
C SER A 540 4.21 23.05 -17.83
N ILE A 541 4.12 21.72 -17.65
CA ILE A 541 3.20 21.12 -16.67
C ILE A 541 3.73 21.34 -15.25
N TYR A 542 5.04 21.18 -15.01
CA TYR A 542 5.64 21.47 -13.70
C TYR A 542 5.50 22.94 -13.30
N ALA A 543 5.65 23.88 -14.24
CA ALA A 543 5.44 25.29 -13.98
C ALA A 543 3.99 25.59 -13.59
N ASN A 544 3.01 24.98 -14.26
CA ASN A 544 1.59 25.17 -13.95
C ASN A 544 1.18 24.54 -12.62
N SER A 545 1.83 23.43 -12.22
CA SER A 545 1.56 22.73 -10.96
C SER A 545 2.35 23.27 -9.77
N GLY A 546 3.27 24.22 -9.97
CA GLY A 546 4.12 24.78 -8.92
C GLY A 546 5.19 23.81 -8.38
N ASN A 547 5.45 22.68 -9.07
CA ASN A 547 6.50 21.76 -8.66
C ASN A 547 7.88 22.24 -9.15
N GLU A 548 8.49 23.13 -8.37
CA GLU A 548 9.77 23.75 -8.69
C GLU A 548 10.92 22.73 -8.76
N LYS A 549 10.92 21.67 -7.95
CA LYS A 549 11.95 20.62 -8.01
C LYS A 549 11.92 19.86 -9.34
N GLY A 550 10.74 19.41 -9.77
CA GLY A 550 10.54 18.75 -11.06
C GLY A 550 10.88 19.67 -12.23
N ARG A 551 10.59 20.96 -12.10
CA ARG A 551 10.96 22.00 -13.07
C ARG A 551 12.49 22.14 -13.19
N ALA A 552 13.21 22.24 -12.07
CA ALA A 552 14.66 22.33 -12.05
C ALA A 552 15.35 21.07 -12.62
N ASP A 553 14.86 19.88 -12.24
CA ASP A 553 15.38 18.60 -12.76
C ASP A 553 15.14 18.46 -14.28
N THR A 554 14.02 18.99 -14.78
CA THR A 554 13.70 19.00 -16.22
C THR A 554 14.58 19.99 -16.99
N LEU A 555 14.83 21.18 -16.44
CA LEU A 555 15.78 22.16 -17.00
C LEU A 555 17.20 21.60 -17.07
N ARG A 556 17.62 20.82 -16.07
CA ARG A 556 18.87 20.05 -16.16
C ARG A 556 18.85 19.11 -17.35
N GLY A 557 17.81 18.28 -17.48
CA GLY A 557 17.69 17.32 -18.57
C GLY A 557 17.77 18.00 -19.94
N LEU A 558 17.11 19.15 -20.09
CA LEU A 558 17.18 19.97 -21.29
C LEU A 558 18.60 20.52 -21.53
N GLY A 559 19.25 21.05 -20.50
CA GLY A 559 20.64 21.52 -20.57
C GLY A 559 21.61 20.41 -20.99
N ASP A 560 21.43 19.19 -20.49
CA ASP A 560 22.25 18.03 -20.88
C ASP A 560 22.07 17.68 -22.36
N VAL A 561 20.85 17.77 -22.89
CA VAL A 561 20.56 17.56 -24.32
C VAL A 561 21.19 18.66 -25.18
N GLN A 562 21.01 19.92 -24.80
CA GLN A 562 21.60 21.07 -25.51
C GLN A 562 23.13 21.00 -25.50
N LYS A 563 23.74 20.58 -24.37
CA LYS A 563 25.19 20.37 -24.28
C LYS A 563 25.65 19.26 -25.22
N ALA A 564 24.93 18.13 -25.29
CA ALA A 564 25.26 17.04 -26.21
C ALA A 564 25.19 17.46 -27.68
N GLN A 565 24.33 18.43 -28.02
CA GLN A 565 24.25 19.05 -29.34
C GLN A 565 25.27 20.19 -29.56
N SER A 566 26.19 20.42 -28.62
CA SER A 566 27.15 21.54 -28.62
C SER A 566 26.51 22.95 -28.61
N LYS A 567 25.23 23.06 -28.23
CA LYS A 567 24.53 24.34 -28.03
C LYS A 567 24.88 24.92 -26.65
N HIS A 568 26.15 25.25 -26.44
CA HIS A 568 26.64 25.57 -25.11
C HIS A 568 26.00 26.81 -24.46
N VAL A 569 25.54 27.80 -25.24
CA VAL A 569 24.88 29.01 -24.71
C VAL A 569 23.50 28.66 -24.15
N GLU A 570 22.70 27.91 -24.91
CA GLU A 570 21.38 27.46 -24.48
C GLU A 570 21.48 26.53 -23.25
N ALA A 571 22.46 25.62 -23.24
CA ALA A 571 22.71 24.76 -22.09
C ALA A 571 23.04 25.55 -20.81
N GLU A 572 23.83 26.62 -20.95
CA GLU A 572 24.19 27.52 -19.84
C GLU A 572 22.96 28.28 -19.30
N GLU A 573 22.06 28.73 -20.19
CA GLU A 573 20.78 29.34 -19.79
C GLU A 573 19.90 28.35 -19.02
N SER A 574 19.74 27.12 -19.53
CA SER A 574 18.95 26.06 -18.89
C SER A 574 19.49 25.71 -17.50
N TYR A 575 20.81 25.53 -17.36
CA TYR A 575 21.43 25.28 -16.06
C TYR A 575 21.33 26.48 -15.12
N SER A 576 21.38 27.71 -15.63
CA SER A 576 21.22 28.94 -14.83
C SER A 576 19.83 29.02 -14.22
N GLN A 577 18.81 28.72 -15.02
CA GLN A 577 17.43 28.65 -14.53
C GLN A 577 17.26 27.56 -13.48
N ALA A 578 17.82 26.36 -13.71
CA ALA A 578 17.78 25.27 -12.73
C ALA A 578 18.47 25.65 -11.40
N LEU A 579 19.67 26.24 -11.46
CA LEU A 579 20.40 26.70 -10.29
C LEU A 579 19.63 27.78 -9.51
N GLY A 580 18.98 28.71 -10.22
CA GLY A 580 18.12 29.73 -9.63
C GLY A 580 16.96 29.10 -8.85
N ILE A 581 16.30 28.09 -9.42
CA ILE A 581 15.21 27.37 -8.76
C ILE A 581 15.72 26.58 -7.55
N TYR A 582 16.81 25.80 -7.68
CA TYR A 582 17.37 25.07 -6.54
C TYR A 582 17.79 25.98 -5.38
N LYS A 583 18.17 27.23 -5.68
CA LYS A 583 18.43 28.27 -4.66
C LYS A 583 17.16 28.71 -3.94
N VAL A 584 16.04 28.86 -4.66
CA VAL A 584 14.74 29.24 -4.08
C VAL A 584 14.17 28.13 -3.19
N ILE A 585 14.31 26.87 -3.59
CA ILE A 585 13.81 25.72 -2.81
C ILE A 585 14.81 25.20 -1.78
N GLU A 586 15.93 25.90 -1.57
CA GLU A 586 17.00 25.52 -0.63
C GLU A 586 17.56 24.09 -0.84
N ASP A 587 17.53 23.59 -2.07
CA ASP A 587 18.09 22.28 -2.44
C ASP A 587 19.59 22.40 -2.70
N ASP A 588 20.39 22.34 -1.62
CA ASP A 588 21.84 22.42 -1.70
C ASP A 588 22.48 21.29 -2.55
N TRP A 589 21.83 20.13 -2.65
CA TRP A 589 22.31 19.02 -3.50
C TRP A 589 22.13 19.34 -4.98
N GLY A 590 20.94 19.83 -5.35
CA GLY A 590 20.66 20.34 -6.69
C GLY A 590 21.59 21.49 -7.08
N ARG A 591 21.83 22.43 -6.16
CA ARG A 591 22.76 23.56 -6.37
C ARG A 591 24.19 23.10 -6.61
N ALA A 592 24.72 22.22 -5.77
CA ALA A 592 26.09 21.70 -5.92
C ALA A 592 26.24 20.98 -7.27
N THR A 593 25.26 20.17 -7.65
CA THR A 593 25.29 19.43 -8.92
C THR A 593 25.17 20.37 -10.12
N ALA A 594 24.32 21.40 -10.06
CA ALA A 594 24.21 22.41 -11.10
C ALA A 594 25.51 23.17 -11.34
N LEU A 595 26.23 23.54 -10.27
CA LEU A 595 27.54 24.16 -10.36
C LEU A 595 28.57 23.23 -11.04
N LEU A 596 28.50 21.91 -10.83
CA LEU A 596 29.35 20.98 -11.56
C LEU A 596 29.04 20.97 -13.07
N TRP A 597 27.77 21.10 -13.48
CA TRP A 597 27.42 21.18 -14.90
C TRP A 597 27.92 22.47 -15.56
N PHE A 598 27.84 23.60 -14.86
CA PHE A 598 28.47 24.85 -15.30
C PHE A 598 29.98 24.67 -15.50
N GLY A 599 30.67 24.09 -14.52
CA GLY A 599 32.10 23.85 -14.65
C GLY A 599 32.44 22.91 -15.81
N ASP A 600 31.58 21.92 -16.10
CA ASP A 600 31.72 21.05 -17.27
C ASP A 600 31.60 21.81 -18.60
N ILE A 601 30.66 22.75 -18.73
CA ILE A 601 30.55 23.62 -19.92
C ILE A 601 31.81 24.49 -20.08
N HIS A 602 32.25 25.16 -19.01
CA HIS A 602 33.43 26.01 -19.05
C HIS A 602 34.69 25.23 -19.43
N LYS A 603 34.85 24.01 -18.91
CA LYS A 603 35.94 23.10 -19.28
C LYS A 603 35.88 22.72 -20.77
N GLU A 604 34.70 22.43 -21.32
CA GLU A 604 34.52 22.13 -22.75
C GLU A 604 34.87 23.33 -23.64
N ARG A 605 34.62 24.56 -23.17
CA ARG A 605 35.07 25.81 -23.81
C ARG A 605 36.54 26.16 -23.57
N SER A 606 37.30 25.29 -22.90
CA SER A 606 38.69 25.52 -22.47
C SER A 606 38.88 26.69 -21.48
N ASP A 607 37.80 27.22 -20.90
CA ASP A 607 37.86 28.16 -19.77
C ASP A 607 38.03 27.38 -18.46
N TYR A 608 39.24 26.90 -18.27
CA TYR A 608 39.56 26.10 -17.08
C TYR A 608 39.48 26.92 -15.78
N ALA A 609 39.70 28.24 -15.82
CA ALA A 609 39.66 29.08 -14.63
C ALA A 609 38.21 29.27 -14.15
N GLY A 610 37.27 29.52 -15.08
CA GLY A 610 35.84 29.52 -14.78
C GLY A 610 35.36 28.17 -14.26
N ALA A 611 35.81 27.07 -14.89
CA ALA A 611 35.47 25.73 -14.44
C ALA A 611 35.95 25.42 -13.00
N GLU A 612 37.18 25.81 -12.65
CA GLU A 612 37.70 25.69 -11.29
C GLU A 612 36.90 26.51 -10.27
N ALA A 613 36.45 27.71 -10.64
CA ALA A 613 35.63 28.54 -9.76
C ALA A 613 34.28 27.87 -9.43
N PHE A 614 33.63 27.27 -10.42
CA PHE A 614 32.38 26.54 -10.21
C PHE A 614 32.57 25.23 -9.43
N TYR A 615 33.60 24.45 -9.73
CA TYR A 615 33.91 23.24 -8.97
C TYR A 615 34.28 23.53 -7.51
N ASN A 616 34.94 24.65 -7.22
CA ASN A 616 35.21 25.08 -5.84
C ASN A 616 33.91 25.41 -5.09
N GLN A 617 32.98 26.10 -5.74
CA GLN A 617 31.67 26.37 -5.13
C GLN A 617 30.89 25.09 -4.88
N ALA A 618 30.86 24.17 -5.84
CA ALA A 618 30.22 22.86 -5.67
C ALA A 618 30.85 22.06 -4.51
N LEU A 619 32.19 22.00 -4.47
CA LEU A 619 32.92 21.31 -3.40
C LEU A 619 32.62 21.91 -2.03
N ALA A 620 32.58 23.24 -1.92
CA ALA A 620 32.26 23.93 -0.66
C ALA A 620 30.85 23.58 -0.15
N ILE A 621 29.85 23.57 -1.04
CA ILE A 621 28.48 23.17 -0.69
C ILE A 621 28.45 21.70 -0.27
N SER A 622 29.05 20.79 -1.04
CA SER A 622 29.10 19.37 -0.69
C SER A 622 29.88 19.09 0.60
N THR A 623 30.91 19.87 0.93
CA THR A 623 31.61 19.79 2.22
C THR A 623 30.71 20.23 3.37
N ASN A 624 29.96 21.33 3.22
CA ASN A 624 29.03 21.80 4.25
C ASN A 624 27.91 20.78 4.50
N MET A 625 27.41 20.14 3.45
CA MET A 625 26.42 19.06 3.54
C MET A 625 26.97 17.73 4.06
N ARG A 626 28.30 17.59 4.20
CA ARG A 626 28.98 16.30 4.42
C ARG A 626 28.61 15.24 3.37
N ASP A 627 28.36 15.68 2.14
CA ASP A 627 28.06 14.82 1.00
C ASP A 627 29.37 14.34 0.36
N ASP A 628 29.79 13.13 0.72
CA ASP A 628 31.01 12.52 0.16
C ASP A 628 30.87 12.20 -1.34
N LEU A 629 29.65 12.00 -1.86
CA LEU A 629 29.43 11.75 -3.29
C LEU A 629 29.72 13.01 -4.10
N GLY A 630 29.12 14.14 -3.69
CA GLY A 630 29.33 15.45 -4.31
C GLY A 630 30.77 15.91 -4.20
N GLN A 631 31.41 15.71 -3.04
CA GLN A 631 32.84 15.97 -2.86
C GLN A 631 33.70 15.13 -3.83
N GLY A 632 33.47 13.82 -3.89
CA GLY A 632 34.18 12.93 -4.81
C GLY A 632 34.00 13.33 -6.28
N ASN A 633 32.79 13.72 -6.67
CA ASN A 633 32.49 14.20 -8.02
C ASN A 633 33.22 15.51 -8.36
N ALA A 634 33.22 16.49 -7.45
CA ALA A 634 33.92 17.75 -7.63
C ALA A 634 35.45 17.54 -7.72
N LEU A 635 36.03 16.75 -6.81
CA LEU A 635 37.46 16.41 -6.79
C LEU A 635 37.88 15.69 -8.08
N ARG A 636 37.07 14.74 -8.56
CA ARG A 636 37.33 14.07 -9.85
C ARG A 636 37.35 15.07 -11.00
N ARG A 637 36.44 16.05 -11.00
CA ARG A 637 36.38 17.10 -12.03
C ARG A 637 37.58 18.06 -11.98
N PHE A 638 38.12 18.35 -10.79
CA PHE A 638 39.43 19.01 -10.69
C PHE A 638 40.55 18.16 -11.33
N GLY A 639 40.59 16.86 -11.03
CA GLY A 639 41.52 15.93 -11.66
C GLY A 639 41.44 15.97 -13.19
N ASP A 640 40.22 16.01 -13.74
CA ASP A 640 39.99 16.15 -15.19
C ASP A 640 40.59 17.46 -15.75
N ILE A 641 40.41 18.60 -15.07
CA ILE A 641 40.99 19.90 -15.49
C ILE A 641 42.52 19.87 -15.48
N TYR A 642 43.12 19.45 -14.36
CA TYR A 642 44.58 19.48 -14.23
C TYR A 642 45.25 18.50 -15.20
N LYS A 643 44.60 17.37 -15.49
CA LYS A 643 45.02 16.45 -16.56
C LYS A 643 44.96 17.13 -17.93
N SER A 644 43.87 17.84 -18.25
CA SER A 644 43.75 18.59 -19.52
C SER A 644 44.77 19.73 -19.66
N ARG A 645 45.24 20.32 -18.55
CA ARG A 645 46.31 21.32 -18.52
C ARG A 645 47.73 20.71 -18.49
N SER A 646 47.86 19.39 -18.55
CA SER A 646 49.13 18.66 -18.38
C SER A 646 49.85 18.93 -17.05
N ASN A 647 49.13 19.41 -16.02
CA ASN A 647 49.64 19.51 -14.66
C ASN A 647 49.34 18.19 -13.93
N HIS A 648 50.14 17.19 -14.26
CA HIS A 648 49.92 15.83 -13.80
C HIS A 648 50.04 15.63 -12.26
N PRO A 649 50.96 16.30 -11.52
CA PRO A 649 51.02 16.17 -10.05
C PRO A 649 49.72 16.58 -9.34
N ASP A 650 49.13 17.71 -9.74
CA ASP A 650 47.86 18.15 -9.16
C ASP A 650 46.71 17.22 -9.57
N ALA A 651 46.70 16.75 -10.82
CA ALA A 651 45.71 15.78 -11.29
C ALA A 651 45.73 14.48 -10.46
N GLU A 652 46.92 13.92 -10.22
CA GLU A 652 47.10 12.76 -9.34
C GLU A 652 46.61 13.02 -7.92
N GLY A 653 46.92 14.19 -7.35
CA GLY A 653 46.47 14.58 -6.02
C GLY A 653 44.95 14.65 -5.89
N TYR A 654 44.28 15.29 -6.85
CA TYR A 654 42.82 15.41 -6.85
C TYR A 654 42.11 14.08 -7.09
N TYR A 655 42.58 13.29 -8.05
CA TYR A 655 42.01 11.96 -8.27
C TYR A 655 42.23 11.04 -7.06
N THR A 656 43.38 11.10 -6.38
CA THR A 656 43.61 10.28 -5.17
C THR A 656 42.61 10.64 -4.06
N LYS A 657 42.35 11.93 -3.83
CA LYS A 657 41.32 12.39 -2.88
C LYS A 657 39.92 11.93 -3.30
N ALA A 658 39.59 11.99 -4.59
CA ALA A 658 38.31 11.49 -5.09
C ALA A 658 38.16 9.97 -4.90
N LEU A 659 39.24 9.21 -5.12
CA LEU A 659 39.26 7.76 -4.94
C LEU A 659 39.00 7.36 -3.50
N GLU A 660 39.61 8.08 -2.54
CA GLU A 660 39.38 7.88 -1.12
C GLU A 660 37.90 8.07 -0.75
N LYS A 661 37.28 9.17 -1.24
CA LYS A 661 35.85 9.44 -1.04
C LYS A 661 34.98 8.30 -1.57
N PHE A 662 35.18 7.89 -2.82
CA PHE A 662 34.39 6.81 -3.42
C PHE A 662 34.64 5.44 -2.78
N ARG A 663 35.87 5.16 -2.29
CA ARG A 663 36.17 3.94 -1.54
C ARG A 663 35.44 3.89 -0.20
N ASN A 664 35.48 4.97 0.57
CA ASN A 664 34.83 5.04 1.88
C ASN A 664 33.31 4.84 1.78
N MET A 665 32.71 5.25 0.66
CA MET A 665 31.29 5.06 0.39
C MET A 665 30.93 3.71 -0.25
N GLY A 666 31.91 2.91 -0.67
CA GLY A 666 31.65 1.72 -1.50
C GLY A 666 31.09 2.04 -2.90
N ASN A 667 31.32 3.25 -3.43
CA ASN A 667 30.90 3.63 -4.78
C ASN A 667 31.90 3.09 -5.82
N ASP A 668 31.72 1.82 -6.19
CA ASP A 668 32.60 1.12 -7.12
C ASP A 668 32.68 1.77 -8.51
N LYS A 669 31.56 2.33 -9.02
CA LYS A 669 31.55 3.03 -10.31
C LYS A 669 32.40 4.30 -10.27
N GLY A 670 32.29 5.08 -9.20
CA GLY A 670 33.13 6.25 -8.97
C GLY A 670 34.62 5.89 -8.88
N GLN A 671 34.94 4.78 -8.18
CA GLN A 671 36.29 4.25 -8.10
C GLN A 671 36.86 3.91 -9.49
N VAL A 672 36.10 3.19 -10.33
CA VAL A 672 36.53 2.85 -11.71
C VAL A 672 36.87 4.11 -12.51
N ILE A 673 35.99 5.11 -12.51
CA ILE A 673 36.20 6.34 -13.29
C ILE A 673 37.47 7.07 -12.84
N VAL A 674 37.69 7.17 -11.52
CA VAL A 674 38.86 7.83 -10.97
C VAL A 674 40.15 7.03 -11.22
N LEU A 675 40.11 5.71 -11.10
CA LEU A 675 41.25 4.83 -11.41
C LEU A 675 41.66 4.93 -12.88
N LEU A 676 40.70 5.02 -13.80
CA LEU A 676 40.98 5.25 -15.21
C LEU A 676 41.58 6.65 -15.46
N GLY A 677 41.05 7.67 -14.78
CA GLY A 677 41.62 9.02 -14.83
C GLY A 677 43.06 9.10 -14.33
N LEU A 678 43.36 8.42 -13.21
CA LEU A 678 44.72 8.26 -12.69
C LEU A 678 45.61 7.48 -13.66
N GLY A 679 45.14 6.34 -14.16
CA GLY A 679 45.87 5.52 -15.13
C GLY A 679 46.29 6.33 -16.35
N GLN A 680 45.36 7.07 -16.97
CA GLN A 680 45.65 7.97 -18.08
C GLN A 680 46.67 9.06 -17.73
N THR A 681 46.56 9.64 -16.52
CA THR A 681 47.51 10.67 -16.06
C THR A 681 48.92 10.11 -15.93
N LEU A 682 49.05 8.87 -15.42
CA LEU A 682 50.33 8.16 -15.30
C LEU A 682 50.90 7.75 -16.67
N LEU A 683 50.06 7.41 -17.64
CA LEU A 683 50.49 7.15 -19.02
C LEU A 683 51.11 8.40 -19.65
N GLN A 684 50.52 9.57 -19.44
CA GLN A 684 51.07 10.84 -19.93
C GLN A 684 52.45 11.17 -19.31
N GLN A 685 52.76 10.61 -18.13
CA GLN A 685 54.07 10.70 -17.47
C GLN A 685 55.04 9.55 -17.83
N ALA A 686 54.65 8.64 -18.74
CA ALA A 686 55.41 7.42 -19.05
C ALA A 686 55.63 6.47 -17.86
N ARG A 687 54.77 6.50 -16.82
CA ARG A 687 54.76 5.57 -15.67
C ARG A 687 53.91 4.34 -15.97
N TYR A 688 54.30 3.58 -16.99
CA TYR A 688 53.48 2.52 -17.58
C TYR A 688 53.14 1.38 -16.61
N ALA A 689 54.08 0.94 -15.77
CA ALA A 689 53.84 -0.16 -14.82
C ALA A 689 52.74 0.19 -13.82
N GLU A 690 52.81 1.38 -13.22
CA GLU A 690 51.82 1.88 -12.26
C GLU A 690 50.46 2.11 -12.92
N ALA A 691 50.46 2.70 -14.12
CA ALA A 691 49.25 2.90 -14.90
C ALA A 691 48.51 1.58 -15.16
N LYS A 692 49.21 0.54 -15.64
CA LYS A 692 48.63 -0.78 -15.87
C LYS A 692 48.02 -1.40 -14.62
N THR A 693 48.66 -1.24 -13.45
CA THR A 693 48.09 -1.72 -12.18
C THR A 693 46.75 -1.05 -11.86
N LEU A 694 46.65 0.27 -12.01
CA LEU A 694 45.40 0.99 -11.76
C LEU A 694 44.31 0.64 -12.77
N ILE A 695 44.66 0.48 -14.05
CA ILE A 695 43.72 0.12 -15.12
C ILE A 695 43.20 -1.31 -14.92
N ASN A 696 44.06 -2.27 -14.57
CA ASN A 696 43.65 -3.63 -14.24
C ASN A 696 42.71 -3.68 -13.03
N ASN A 697 42.98 -2.86 -12.00
CA ASN A 697 42.07 -2.72 -10.87
C ASN A 697 40.71 -2.15 -11.30
N ALA A 698 40.70 -1.14 -12.16
CA ALA A 698 39.46 -0.58 -12.71
C ALA A 698 38.68 -1.62 -13.53
N SER A 699 39.36 -2.46 -14.33
CA SER A 699 38.74 -3.56 -15.07
C SER A 699 38.15 -4.61 -14.13
N ALA A 700 38.89 -5.03 -13.10
CA ALA A 700 38.42 -6.03 -12.14
C ALA A 700 37.18 -5.55 -11.36
N ILE A 701 37.16 -4.29 -10.94
CA ILE A 701 35.97 -3.69 -10.32
C ILE A 701 34.82 -3.63 -11.33
N SER A 702 35.09 -3.22 -12.57
CA SER A 702 34.08 -3.16 -13.64
C SER A 702 33.44 -4.51 -13.92
N ASP A 703 34.21 -5.60 -13.91
CA ASP A 703 33.71 -6.96 -14.03
C ASP A 703 32.81 -7.34 -12.85
N ARG A 704 33.24 -7.03 -11.62
CA ARG A 704 32.46 -7.32 -10.40
C ARG A 704 31.09 -6.64 -10.42
N ILE A 705 31.01 -5.41 -10.92
CA ILE A 705 29.76 -4.62 -10.94
C ILE A 705 29.02 -4.66 -12.27
N ASN A 706 29.47 -5.49 -13.22
CA ASN A 706 28.94 -5.57 -14.58
C ASN A 706 28.88 -4.21 -15.32
N TYR A 707 29.89 -3.36 -15.12
CA TYR A 707 29.99 -2.05 -15.75
C TYR A 707 30.73 -2.16 -17.09
N LEU A 708 30.00 -2.62 -18.12
CA LEU A 708 30.53 -2.88 -19.47
C LEU A 708 31.32 -1.72 -20.06
N ARG A 709 30.79 -0.50 -19.98
CA ARG A 709 31.49 0.69 -20.50
C ARG A 709 32.79 1.00 -19.75
N GLY A 710 32.82 0.77 -18.44
CA GLY A 710 34.05 0.92 -17.65
C GLY A 710 35.13 -0.07 -18.08
N LYS A 711 34.70 -1.31 -18.37
CA LYS A 711 35.56 -2.36 -18.90
C LYS A 711 36.09 -2.04 -20.29
N GLU A 712 35.24 -1.57 -21.20
CA GLU A 712 35.65 -1.14 -22.55
C GLU A 712 36.72 -0.05 -22.49
N ILE A 713 36.50 0.98 -21.67
CA ILE A 713 37.47 2.06 -21.49
C ILE A 713 38.75 1.51 -20.84
N ALA A 714 38.64 0.66 -19.81
CA ALA A 714 39.80 0.06 -19.18
C ALA A 714 40.64 -0.74 -20.18
N ASN A 715 40.00 -1.54 -21.03
CA ASN A 715 40.67 -2.31 -22.07
C ASN A 715 41.37 -1.42 -23.10
N GLY A 716 40.70 -0.37 -23.58
CA GLY A 716 41.30 0.57 -24.54
C GLY A 716 42.51 1.29 -23.95
N VAL A 717 42.39 1.81 -22.71
CA VAL A 717 43.51 2.48 -22.03
C VAL A 717 44.63 1.49 -21.68
N LEU A 718 44.31 0.23 -21.41
CA LEU A 718 45.32 -0.82 -21.19
C LEU A 718 46.08 -1.15 -22.48
N GLU A 719 45.40 -1.18 -23.63
CA GLU A 719 46.02 -1.38 -24.93
C GLU A 719 46.98 -0.23 -25.26
N GLU A 720 46.53 1.01 -25.09
CA GLU A 720 47.37 2.21 -25.20
C GLU A 720 48.62 2.12 -24.30
N ALA A 721 48.46 1.67 -23.06
CA ALA A 721 49.56 1.50 -22.12
C ALA A 721 50.59 0.47 -22.60
N LEU A 722 50.14 -0.65 -23.15
CA LEU A 722 50.99 -1.73 -23.67
C LEU A 722 51.72 -1.32 -24.95
N GLU A 723 51.06 -0.57 -25.83
CA GLU A 723 51.68 -0.03 -27.04
C GLU A 723 52.74 1.02 -26.72
N ALA A 724 52.44 1.96 -25.82
CA ALA A 724 53.37 3.01 -25.41
C ALA A 724 54.62 2.44 -24.72
N GLU A 725 54.47 1.41 -23.88
CA GLU A 725 55.59 0.71 -23.25
C GLU A 725 56.47 -0.03 -24.28
N LYS A 726 55.86 -0.71 -25.26
CA LYS A 726 56.60 -1.36 -26.36
C LYS A 726 57.36 -0.34 -27.21
N ALA A 727 56.74 0.79 -27.54
CA ALA A 727 57.38 1.87 -28.28
C ALA A 727 58.59 2.46 -27.53
N GLN A 728 58.51 2.57 -26.20
CA GLN A 728 59.65 3.01 -25.38
C GLN A 728 60.80 2.00 -25.38
N THR A 729 60.51 0.69 -25.37
CA THR A 729 61.55 -0.36 -25.40
C THR A 729 62.22 -0.58 -26.76
N THR A 730 61.64 -0.06 -27.85
CA THR A 730 62.12 -0.24 -29.24
C THR A 730 62.81 0.98 -29.84
N ALA A 731 62.86 2.12 -29.12
CA ALA A 731 63.54 3.33 -29.56
C ALA A 731 65.09 3.19 -29.44
N PRO A 732 65.87 3.46 -30.51
CA PRO A 732 67.33 3.37 -30.45
C PRO A 732 67.93 4.49 -29.58
N ALA A 733 68.89 4.11 -28.72
CA ALA A 733 69.60 5.01 -27.82
C ALA A 733 70.58 5.95 -28.54
N HIS A 734 70.11 6.90 -29.34
CA HIS A 734 70.89 8.07 -29.76
C HIS A 734 69.96 9.22 -30.19
N SER A 735 69.74 10.17 -29.29
CA SER A 735 69.75 11.63 -29.48
C SER A 735 69.00 12.32 -28.35
N SER A 736 69.76 12.74 -27.32
CA SER A 736 69.41 13.96 -26.60
C SER A 736 69.52 15.13 -27.59
N GLU A 737 68.59 16.07 -27.52
CA GLU A 737 68.42 17.20 -28.45
C GLU A 737 67.66 16.85 -29.73
N TYR A 738 66.34 16.69 -29.63
CA TYR A 738 65.35 17.49 -30.36
C TYR A 738 63.98 17.16 -29.76
N ALA A 739 63.44 18.12 -29.02
CA ALA A 739 62.06 18.08 -28.57
C ALA A 739 61.15 17.84 -29.78
N THR A 740 60.54 16.66 -29.85
CA THR A 740 59.56 16.34 -30.87
C THR A 740 58.25 16.12 -30.15
N THR A 741 57.38 17.12 -30.26
CA THR A 741 55.97 17.09 -29.92
C THR A 741 55.35 15.85 -30.54
N ILE A 742 55.08 14.81 -29.75
CA ILE A 742 54.15 13.75 -30.16
C ILE A 742 52.78 14.41 -30.09
N THR A 743 52.22 14.75 -31.24
CA THR A 743 50.83 15.16 -31.37
C THR A 743 49.97 13.95 -31.03
N ILE A 744 49.61 13.83 -29.75
CA ILE A 744 48.57 12.92 -29.29
C ILE A 744 47.29 13.39 -29.98
N PHE A 745 46.68 12.53 -30.79
CA PHE A 745 45.32 12.77 -31.26
C PHE A 745 44.43 12.92 -30.02
N SER A 746 44.00 14.13 -29.75
CA SER A 746 42.85 14.37 -28.88
C SER A 746 41.68 13.61 -29.48
N LEU A 747 41.19 12.57 -28.80
CA LEU A 747 39.82 12.12 -29.04
C LEU A 747 38.90 13.35 -28.88
N PRO A 748 37.89 13.52 -29.76
CA PRO A 748 36.97 14.64 -29.65
C PRO A 748 36.27 14.62 -28.27
N PRO A 749 35.72 15.75 -27.81
CA PRO A 749 34.87 15.74 -26.62
C PRO A 749 33.78 14.67 -26.78
N ILE A 750 33.36 14.10 -25.65
CA ILE A 750 32.30 13.10 -25.57
C ILE A 750 31.04 13.68 -26.25
N ALA A 751 30.84 13.36 -27.52
CA ALA A 751 29.61 13.50 -28.26
C ALA A 751 29.07 12.08 -28.52
N PRO A 752 27.79 11.79 -28.25
CA PRO A 752 27.19 10.50 -28.57
C PRO A 752 26.75 10.50 -30.04
N THR A 753 27.44 9.75 -30.90
CA THR A 753 27.01 9.30 -32.25
C THR A 753 28.20 8.57 -32.89
N SER A 754 28.11 7.58 -33.77
CA SER A 754 27.04 6.76 -34.38
C SER A 754 27.75 5.80 -35.35
N GLN A 755 27.04 4.76 -35.79
CA GLN A 755 27.36 3.83 -36.90
C GLN A 755 28.14 2.54 -36.54
N LEU A 756 27.39 1.43 -36.49
CA LEU A 756 27.78 0.25 -37.26
C LEU A 756 26.58 -0.16 -38.12
N THR A 757 26.83 -0.09 -39.41
CA THR A 757 25.98 -0.49 -40.52
C THR A 757 25.67 -1.98 -40.48
N HIS A 758 24.45 -2.31 -40.88
CA HIS A 758 24.06 -3.63 -41.36
C HIS A 758 25.04 -4.18 -42.39
N THR A 759 25.54 -5.40 -42.13
CA THR A 759 25.47 -6.54 -43.06
C THR A 759 25.25 -7.80 -42.25
#